data_AF-A0A1N7HY11-F1
#
_entry.id   AF-A0A1N7HY11-F1
#
_cell.length_a   1.000
_cell.length_b   1.000
_cell.length_c   1.000
_cell.angle_alpha   90.00
_cell.angle_beta   90.00
_cell.angle_gamma   90.00
#
_symmetry.space_group_name_H-M   'P 1'
#
loop_
_entity.id
_entity.type
_entity.pdbx_description
1 polymer ?
#
loop_
_entity_poly.entity_id
_entity_poly.type
_entity_poly.pdbx_seq_one_letter_code
_entity_poly.pdbx_strand_id
1 'polypeptide(L)'
;MRETTKMYVGGSKTKIVRGEYTIKSDGNHSMWVTKGNIIVTAEKQITQQGENTGVSHGNYVPPEEIYTIHPKVEKVEFLDENNKILNENTKDFFYGQKLKIKVLTSNAKGQSIYVDLQGKTKSTNQKFDILNTKRFSWNGLVTHEETFETPLFVLNPNWYSDDFEEYDYALHETKINEEELNEFFAKIILDAKNVFLPPTGNRLKPITYKRNYEELIGLFKTDNSGSKDLLTNYENLYIDKYADENEDIKDIVDDFSEWLCEDHTEASIEEINAKVSESAGKLWDYAVLQHQDHSMKLTTTNNKTGVKKEEIKERKAILDDRPLYWARIAMQVILKRQYVFIKEIKALSQKDQEDFFKKSIIPKSSKLWKTIVLFEEKSRNYTGIDFSKADNKKKILITGFDPFVLNPQKDGNILQSNPSGINALTLYNKIIGNYFIQTFICPVRYADFDRFKNDKGLIEYLIEPLIKNVDMIITVSQGDVFRFDVDRFPCKNRGGFADNMYWGNSSESYNEKYFNQLNEGKEFYETTLPYKKIVPNKNNITDVFWIYLNQTYNSYHGGDNDKTTEGVILRSKLLDLQKQKSYEGSGGDYLSNEIFYRVAKLRTELYSTLPTGHLHIPLTQFGSDIPAPRGNIVTRDINPKINILIEEIKNIIIKI
;
A
#
# COMPACT_ATOMS: atom_id res chain seq x y z
N MET A 1 -5.45 1.55 -9.54
CA MET A 1 -6.76 1.69 -8.86
C MET A 1 -6.87 3.05 -8.18
N ARG A 2 -6.54 4.10 -8.92
CA ARG A 2 -6.68 5.50 -8.53
C ARG A 2 -7.44 6.17 -9.65
N GLU A 3 -8.13 7.28 -9.41
CA GLU A 3 -8.75 8.00 -10.53
C GLU A 3 -7.67 8.35 -11.53
N THR A 4 -7.73 7.73 -12.71
CA THR A 4 -6.78 8.04 -13.77
C THR A 4 -6.99 9.48 -14.17
N THR A 5 -5.91 10.28 -14.20
CA THR A 5 -5.94 11.65 -14.75
C THR A 5 -6.29 11.65 -16.25
N LYS A 6 -6.27 10.47 -16.89
CA LYS A 6 -6.76 10.23 -18.24
C LYS A 6 -8.29 10.31 -18.27
N MET A 7 -8.84 11.51 -18.49
CA MET A 7 -10.23 11.65 -18.93
C MET A 7 -10.39 11.04 -20.34
N TYR A 8 -10.90 9.82 -20.43
CA TYR A 8 -11.45 9.32 -21.68
C TYR A 8 -12.82 9.96 -21.89
N VAL A 9 -12.88 10.97 -22.76
CA VAL A 9 -14.11 11.70 -23.07
C VAL A 9 -15.04 10.77 -23.87
N GLY A 10 -15.92 10.06 -23.17
CA GLY A 10 -16.87 9.13 -23.78
C GLY A 10 -17.96 8.69 -22.81
N GLY A 11 -18.91 9.58 -22.51
CA GLY A 11 -20.11 9.26 -21.73
C GLY A 11 -21.15 10.38 -21.77
N SER A 12 -22.38 10.08 -22.16
CA SER A 12 -23.48 11.06 -22.26
C SER A 12 -24.19 11.29 -20.92
N LYS A 13 -24.56 12.54 -20.62
CA LYS A 13 -25.37 12.94 -19.44
C LYS A 13 -26.88 12.81 -19.68
N THR A 14 -27.65 12.50 -18.64
CA THR A 14 -29.13 12.39 -18.68
C THR A 14 -29.81 13.47 -17.82
N LYS A 15 -30.99 13.96 -18.25
CA LYS A 15 -31.90 14.86 -17.48
C LYS A 15 -33.35 14.40 -17.65
N ILE A 16 -34.15 14.47 -16.57
CA ILE A 16 -35.54 13.95 -16.50
C ILE A 16 -36.53 15.12 -16.45
N VAL A 17 -37.67 15.01 -17.17
CA VAL A 17 -38.79 15.98 -17.14
C VAL A 17 -40.14 15.24 -17.22
N ARG A 18 -41.23 15.79 -16.67
CA ARG A 18 -42.62 15.24 -16.73
C ARG A 18 -43.54 16.12 -17.59
N GLY A 19 -44.28 15.55 -18.54
CA GLY A 19 -45.30 16.25 -19.36
C GLY A 19 -45.20 15.97 -20.87
N GLU A 20 -46.08 16.61 -21.67
CA GLU A 20 -45.95 16.64 -23.14
C GLU A 20 -44.66 17.39 -23.54
N TYR A 21 -43.90 16.81 -24.46
CA TYR A 21 -42.63 17.37 -24.90
C TYR A 21 -42.55 17.34 -26.43
N THR A 22 -42.19 18.47 -27.02
CA THR A 22 -42.07 18.62 -28.48
C THR A 22 -40.62 18.91 -28.84
N ILE A 23 -40.05 18.12 -29.76
CA ILE A 23 -38.72 18.36 -30.34
C ILE A 23 -38.88 18.68 -31.82
N LYS A 24 -38.18 19.71 -32.29
CA LYS A 24 -37.97 19.97 -33.73
C LYS A 24 -36.49 19.74 -34.02
N SER A 25 -36.17 18.78 -34.88
CA SER A 25 -34.81 18.52 -35.35
C SER A 25 -34.81 18.07 -36.81
N ASP A 26 -33.78 18.45 -37.56
CA ASP A 26 -33.52 17.97 -38.92
C ASP A 26 -32.50 16.81 -38.87
N GLY A 27 -32.78 15.69 -39.58
CA GLY A 27 -31.88 14.54 -39.70
C GLY A 27 -32.55 13.16 -39.55
N ASN A 28 -31.79 12.08 -39.80
CA ASN A 28 -32.23 10.70 -39.57
C ASN A 28 -32.27 10.38 -38.06
N HIS A 29 -33.39 9.84 -37.59
CA HIS A 29 -33.57 9.41 -36.19
C HIS A 29 -33.92 7.93 -36.14
N SER A 30 -33.34 7.20 -35.17
CA SER A 30 -33.69 5.81 -34.87
C SER A 30 -34.42 5.75 -33.53
N MET A 31 -35.57 5.09 -33.48
CA MET A 31 -36.42 4.96 -32.29
C MET A 31 -36.71 3.49 -32.01
N TRP A 32 -36.74 3.12 -30.72
CA TRP A 32 -37.03 1.76 -30.28
C TRP A 32 -38.11 1.80 -29.18
N VAL A 33 -39.12 0.93 -29.30
CA VAL A 33 -40.21 0.80 -28.31
C VAL A 33 -40.26 -0.65 -27.84
N THR A 34 -40.12 -0.86 -26.54
CA THR A 34 -40.14 -2.19 -25.91
C THR A 34 -41.56 -2.70 -25.61
N LYS A 35 -42.56 -1.81 -25.56
CA LYS A 35 -44.00 -2.15 -25.44
C LYS A 35 -44.88 -0.96 -25.87
N GLY A 36 -45.87 -1.19 -26.75
CA GLY A 36 -46.77 -0.16 -27.30
C GLY A 36 -46.59 0.11 -28.80
N ASN A 37 -47.40 0.99 -29.39
CA ASN A 37 -47.37 1.33 -30.81
C ASN A 37 -46.65 2.67 -31.05
N ILE A 38 -45.88 2.77 -32.14
CA ILE A 38 -45.43 4.04 -32.70
C ILE A 38 -46.39 4.42 -33.83
N ILE A 39 -47.09 5.54 -33.70
CA ILE A 39 -47.93 6.09 -34.77
C ILE A 39 -47.19 7.28 -35.38
N VAL A 40 -46.82 7.18 -36.66
CA VAL A 40 -46.16 8.26 -37.41
C VAL A 40 -47.16 8.85 -38.40
N THR A 41 -47.71 10.02 -38.09
CA THR A 41 -48.52 10.80 -39.02
C THR A 41 -47.64 11.82 -39.73
N ALA A 42 -47.32 11.54 -40.99
CA ALA A 42 -46.36 12.34 -41.75
C ALA A 42 -46.99 13.64 -42.27
N GLU A 43 -46.85 14.74 -41.51
CA GLU A 43 -46.63 16.09 -42.04
C GLU A 43 -45.80 16.89 -41.00
N LYS A 44 -44.47 16.75 -41.05
CA LYS A 44 -43.47 17.53 -40.28
C LYS A 44 -43.50 17.43 -38.74
N GLN A 45 -44.29 16.52 -38.16
CA GLN A 45 -44.39 16.36 -36.72
C GLN A 45 -44.41 14.87 -36.32
N ILE A 46 -43.64 14.51 -35.29
CA ILE A 46 -43.70 13.17 -34.67
C ILE A 46 -44.36 13.35 -33.29
N THR A 47 -45.55 12.77 -33.13
CA THR A 47 -46.28 12.79 -31.85
C THR A 47 -46.15 11.42 -31.19
N GLN A 48 -45.72 11.39 -29.93
CA GLN A 48 -45.51 10.15 -29.16
C GLN A 48 -46.54 10.07 -28.02
N GLN A 49 -47.29 8.98 -27.95
CA GLN A 49 -48.21 8.70 -26.83
C GLN A 49 -47.92 7.31 -26.26
N GLY A 50 -47.75 7.22 -24.95
CA GLY A 50 -47.59 5.95 -24.22
C GLY A 50 -48.78 5.74 -23.29
N GLU A 51 -49.33 4.53 -23.27
CA GLU A 51 -50.59 4.29 -22.55
C GLU A 51 -50.46 4.21 -21.02
N ASN A 52 -49.26 4.27 -20.41
CA ASN A 52 -49.17 4.35 -18.93
C ASN A 52 -47.82 4.75 -18.29
N THR A 53 -46.76 5.11 -19.02
CA THR A 53 -45.52 5.67 -18.44
C THR A 53 -44.79 6.49 -19.51
N GLY A 54 -44.18 7.60 -19.11
CA GLY A 54 -43.58 8.58 -20.02
C GLY A 54 -42.47 8.01 -20.92
N VAL A 55 -42.30 8.64 -22.09
CA VAL A 55 -41.23 8.28 -23.04
C VAL A 55 -39.88 8.69 -22.48
N SER A 56 -38.93 7.75 -22.41
CA SER A 56 -37.52 8.02 -22.08
C SER A 56 -36.67 8.07 -23.35
N HIS A 57 -35.77 9.04 -23.45
CA HIS A 57 -34.72 9.07 -24.45
C HIS A 57 -33.37 8.96 -23.73
N GLY A 58 -32.56 8.00 -24.18
CA GLY A 58 -31.20 7.76 -23.75
C GLY A 58 -30.55 6.76 -24.72
N ASN A 59 -29.26 6.49 -24.55
CA ASN A 59 -28.66 5.31 -25.19
C ASN A 59 -29.38 4.09 -24.64
N TYR A 60 -30.35 3.56 -25.39
CA TYR A 60 -30.91 2.25 -25.12
C TYR A 60 -29.80 1.24 -25.40
N VAL A 61 -29.22 0.68 -24.35
CA VAL A 61 -28.44 -0.55 -24.42
C VAL A 61 -29.48 -1.66 -24.30
N PRO A 62 -29.82 -2.36 -25.40
CA PRO A 62 -30.85 -3.38 -25.30
C PRO A 62 -30.33 -4.48 -24.37
N PRO A 63 -31.22 -5.14 -23.60
CA PRO A 63 -30.79 -6.16 -22.63
C PRO A 63 -29.87 -7.16 -23.32
N GLU A 64 -28.67 -7.36 -22.75
CA GLU A 64 -27.64 -8.23 -23.33
C GLU A 64 -28.22 -9.61 -23.65
N GLU A 65 -29.19 -10.07 -22.86
CA GLU A 65 -29.91 -11.34 -23.03
C GLU A 65 -30.57 -11.49 -24.42
N ILE A 66 -30.97 -10.39 -25.06
CA ILE A 66 -31.64 -10.38 -26.37
C ILE A 66 -30.64 -10.50 -27.53
N TYR A 67 -29.36 -10.19 -27.30
CA TYR A 67 -28.29 -10.25 -28.30
C TYR A 67 -27.24 -11.30 -27.99
N THR A 68 -27.68 -12.46 -27.51
CA THR A 68 -26.80 -13.62 -27.28
C THR A 68 -26.79 -14.59 -28.46
N ILE A 69 -27.60 -14.34 -29.49
CA ILE A 69 -27.77 -15.24 -30.64
C ILE A 69 -27.57 -14.46 -31.94
N HIS A 70 -26.80 -15.04 -32.87
CA HIS A 70 -26.61 -14.53 -34.21
C HIS A 70 -26.74 -15.66 -35.23
N PRO A 71 -27.33 -15.46 -36.42
CA PRO A 71 -27.50 -16.52 -37.42
C PRO A 71 -26.19 -17.08 -38.00
N LYS A 72 -25.08 -16.35 -37.85
CA LYS A 72 -23.76 -16.72 -38.40
C LYS A 72 -22.62 -16.71 -37.39
N VAL A 73 -22.83 -16.23 -36.15
CA VAL A 73 -21.79 -16.28 -35.12
C VAL A 73 -22.21 -17.36 -34.15
N GLU A 74 -21.45 -18.44 -34.11
CA GLU A 74 -21.80 -19.65 -33.37
C GLU A 74 -21.30 -19.59 -31.94
N LYS A 75 -20.05 -19.15 -31.78
CA LYS A 75 -19.37 -19.15 -30.49
C LYS A 75 -18.24 -18.13 -30.44
N VAL A 76 -17.95 -17.65 -29.25
CA VAL A 76 -16.72 -16.92 -28.93
C VAL A 76 -15.97 -17.70 -27.87
N GLU A 77 -14.67 -17.88 -28.08
CA GLU A 77 -13.75 -18.53 -27.16
C GLU A 77 -12.62 -17.58 -26.81
N PHE A 78 -12.34 -17.42 -25.51
CA PHE A 78 -11.08 -16.86 -25.06
C PHE A 78 -10.06 -17.98 -25.03
N LEU A 79 -8.88 -17.76 -25.60
CA LEU A 79 -7.82 -18.75 -25.69
C LEU A 79 -6.54 -18.17 -25.08
N ASP A 80 -5.79 -18.97 -24.32
CA ASP A 80 -4.44 -18.57 -23.91
C ASP A 80 -3.43 -18.64 -25.07
N GLU A 81 -2.18 -18.29 -24.78
CA GLU A 81 -1.07 -18.34 -25.76
C GLU A 81 -0.81 -19.73 -26.35
N ASN A 82 -1.28 -20.81 -25.68
CA ASN A 82 -1.14 -22.19 -26.12
C ASN A 82 -2.43 -22.75 -26.75
N ASN A 83 -3.41 -21.88 -27.07
CA ASN A 83 -4.73 -22.24 -27.59
C ASN A 83 -5.61 -23.06 -26.63
N LYS A 84 -5.35 -23.02 -25.33
CA LYS A 84 -6.26 -23.61 -24.33
C LYS A 84 -7.45 -22.69 -24.12
N ILE A 85 -8.67 -23.25 -24.17
CA ILE A 85 -9.91 -22.51 -23.91
C ILE A 85 -9.96 -22.03 -22.46
N LEU A 86 -10.30 -20.75 -22.31
CA LEU A 86 -10.53 -20.03 -21.08
C LEU A 86 -12.03 -19.73 -20.98
N ASN A 87 -12.65 -20.05 -19.85
CA ASN A 87 -14.06 -19.82 -19.56
C ASN A 87 -14.25 -19.53 -18.07
N GLU A 88 -15.49 -19.34 -17.62
CA GLU A 88 -15.78 -19.10 -16.19
C GLU A 88 -15.28 -20.22 -15.25
N ASN A 89 -15.18 -21.45 -15.76
CA ASN A 89 -14.69 -22.60 -15.00
C ASN A 89 -13.16 -22.65 -14.92
N THR A 90 -12.47 -21.76 -15.66
CA THR A 90 -11.02 -21.66 -15.63
C THR A 90 -10.59 -20.83 -14.44
N LYS A 91 -10.54 -21.47 -13.27
CA LYS A 91 -10.14 -20.85 -11.99
C LYS A 91 -8.70 -20.33 -11.96
N ASP A 92 -7.93 -20.56 -13.01
CA ASP A 92 -6.48 -20.29 -13.07
C ASP A 92 -6.08 -19.33 -14.21
N PHE A 93 -7.01 -18.50 -14.71
CA PHE A 93 -6.66 -17.41 -15.63
C PHE A 93 -6.40 -16.12 -14.87
N PHE A 94 -5.32 -15.44 -15.20
CA PHE A 94 -4.84 -14.29 -14.43
C PHE A 94 -4.81 -13.00 -15.24
N TYR A 95 -5.03 -11.86 -14.58
CA TYR A 95 -4.70 -10.58 -15.18
C TYR A 95 -3.22 -10.52 -15.59
N GLY A 96 -2.92 -9.81 -16.68
CA GLY A 96 -1.59 -9.77 -17.31
C GLY A 96 -1.21 -11.03 -18.10
N GLN A 97 -1.97 -12.13 -18.02
CA GLN A 97 -1.74 -13.31 -18.86
C GLN A 97 -2.17 -13.04 -20.31
N LYS A 98 -1.35 -13.49 -21.27
CA LYS A 98 -1.65 -13.37 -22.71
C LYS A 98 -2.85 -14.22 -23.09
N LEU A 99 -3.76 -13.63 -23.86
CA LEU A 99 -4.92 -14.30 -24.43
C LEU A 99 -5.29 -13.72 -25.80
N LYS A 100 -6.12 -14.45 -26.55
CA LYS A 100 -6.77 -13.98 -27.78
C LYS A 100 -8.25 -14.38 -27.77
N ILE A 101 -9.05 -13.71 -28.60
CA ILE A 101 -10.44 -14.06 -28.84
C ILE A 101 -10.53 -14.80 -30.18
N LYS A 102 -11.16 -15.97 -30.17
CA LYS A 102 -11.53 -16.72 -31.37
C LYS A 102 -13.05 -16.69 -31.54
N VAL A 103 -13.50 -16.21 -32.68
CA VAL A 103 -14.90 -16.22 -33.09
C VAL A 103 -15.10 -17.34 -34.10
N LEU A 104 -16.02 -18.26 -33.82
CA LEU A 104 -16.45 -19.31 -34.74
C LEU A 104 -17.72 -18.85 -35.43
N THR A 105 -17.76 -18.99 -36.75
CA THR A 105 -18.87 -18.56 -37.59
C THR A 105 -19.40 -19.69 -38.46
N SER A 106 -20.51 -19.44 -39.14
CA SER A 106 -20.97 -20.26 -40.25
C SER A 106 -21.50 -19.41 -41.40
N ASN A 107 -21.14 -19.79 -42.63
CA ASN A 107 -21.51 -19.08 -43.86
C ASN A 107 -21.15 -17.58 -43.81
N ALA A 108 -20.02 -17.25 -43.18
CA ALA A 108 -19.52 -15.89 -43.01
C ALA A 108 -18.18 -15.64 -43.71
N LYS A 109 -17.56 -16.66 -44.33
CA LYS A 109 -16.29 -16.53 -45.05
C LYS A 109 -16.22 -15.27 -45.92
N GLY A 110 -15.13 -14.51 -45.74
CA GLY A 110 -14.85 -13.29 -46.49
C GLY A 110 -15.68 -12.07 -46.09
N GLN A 111 -16.61 -12.19 -45.14
CA GLN A 111 -17.36 -11.04 -44.61
C GLN A 111 -16.53 -10.28 -43.58
N SER A 112 -16.77 -8.97 -43.50
CA SER A 112 -16.15 -8.11 -42.50
C SER A 112 -16.76 -8.35 -41.12
N ILE A 113 -15.89 -8.57 -40.14
CA ILE A 113 -16.24 -8.77 -38.74
C ILE A 113 -15.51 -7.74 -37.88
N TYR A 114 -16.21 -7.22 -36.87
CA TYR A 114 -15.63 -6.36 -35.83
C TYR A 114 -15.81 -7.03 -34.48
N VAL A 115 -14.82 -6.91 -33.62
CA VAL A 115 -14.77 -7.51 -32.28
C VAL A 115 -14.30 -6.46 -31.30
N ASP A 116 -15.14 -6.12 -30.33
CA ASP A 116 -14.79 -5.23 -29.22
C ASP A 116 -14.78 -6.02 -27.90
N LEU A 117 -13.70 -5.94 -27.12
CA LEU A 117 -13.70 -6.49 -25.75
C LEU A 117 -14.64 -5.66 -24.87
N GLN A 118 -15.41 -6.34 -24.03
CA GLN A 118 -16.31 -5.74 -23.06
C GLN A 118 -15.98 -6.27 -21.66
N GLY A 119 -16.15 -5.40 -20.65
CA GLY A 119 -15.93 -5.72 -19.25
C GLY A 119 -17.18 -5.37 -18.45
N LYS A 120 -17.54 -6.23 -17.49
CA LYS A 120 -18.65 -6.01 -16.56
C LYS A 120 -18.14 -6.21 -15.15
N THR A 121 -18.56 -5.32 -14.27
CA THR A 121 -18.18 -5.32 -12.85
C THR A 121 -19.42 -5.12 -11.99
N LYS A 122 -19.41 -5.70 -10.78
CA LYS A 122 -20.38 -5.41 -9.73
C LYS A 122 -20.01 -4.19 -8.91
N SER A 123 -18.73 -3.79 -8.92
CA SER A 123 -18.28 -2.58 -8.24
C SER A 123 -18.75 -1.34 -9.01
N THR A 124 -19.32 -0.38 -8.30
CA THR A 124 -19.67 0.93 -8.88
C THR A 124 -18.46 1.82 -9.12
N ASN A 125 -17.32 1.47 -8.52
CA ASN A 125 -16.10 2.27 -8.52
C ASN A 125 -15.01 1.70 -9.44
N GLN A 126 -15.11 0.42 -9.80
CA GLN A 126 -14.20 -0.19 -10.76
C GLN A 126 -14.44 0.38 -12.16
N LYS A 127 -13.41 1.01 -12.71
CA LYS A 127 -13.38 1.47 -14.10
C LYS A 127 -12.51 0.53 -14.94
N PHE A 128 -12.91 0.30 -16.19
CA PHE A 128 -12.10 -0.38 -17.19
C PHE A 128 -11.44 0.67 -18.09
N ASP A 129 -10.55 1.46 -17.50
CA ASP A 129 -9.86 2.54 -18.21
C ASP A 129 -9.12 1.96 -19.42
N ILE A 130 -9.15 2.68 -20.54
CA ILE A 130 -8.58 2.30 -21.84
C ILE A 130 -9.32 1.16 -22.59
N LEU A 131 -10.31 0.49 -21.99
CA LEU A 131 -11.06 -0.60 -22.66
C LEU A 131 -11.77 -0.12 -23.92
N ASN A 132 -12.31 1.10 -23.91
CA ASN A 132 -12.99 1.71 -25.07
C ASN A 132 -12.02 2.34 -26.09
N THR A 133 -10.71 2.11 -25.96
CA THR A 133 -9.73 2.56 -26.95
C THR A 133 -9.58 1.54 -28.07
N LYS A 134 -8.96 1.96 -29.19
CA LYS A 134 -8.65 1.05 -30.31
C LYS A 134 -7.76 -0.14 -29.93
N ARG A 135 -7.17 -0.17 -28.72
CA ARG A 135 -6.36 -1.29 -28.22
C ARG A 135 -7.17 -2.58 -28.06
N PHE A 136 -8.47 -2.48 -27.81
CA PHE A 136 -9.36 -3.62 -27.57
C PHE A 136 -10.54 -3.68 -28.55
N SER A 137 -10.33 -3.11 -29.74
CA SER A 137 -11.25 -3.15 -30.87
C SER A 137 -10.50 -3.65 -32.09
N TRP A 138 -10.94 -4.79 -32.65
CA TRP A 138 -10.32 -5.44 -33.79
C TRP A 138 -11.31 -5.56 -34.94
N ASN A 139 -10.81 -5.54 -36.17
CA ASN A 139 -11.59 -5.81 -37.35
C ASN A 139 -10.81 -6.66 -38.35
N GLY A 140 -11.53 -7.34 -39.24
CA GLY A 140 -10.91 -8.10 -40.31
C GLY A 140 -11.95 -8.87 -41.11
N LEU A 141 -11.48 -9.92 -41.79
CA LEU A 141 -12.33 -10.80 -42.59
C LEU A 141 -12.38 -12.18 -41.93
N VAL A 142 -13.56 -12.80 -41.97
CA VAL A 142 -13.71 -14.22 -41.59
C VAL A 142 -12.91 -15.08 -42.56
N THR A 143 -12.09 -15.99 -42.01
CA THR A 143 -11.18 -16.85 -42.75
C THR A 143 -11.90 -17.94 -43.55
N HIS A 144 -11.13 -18.72 -44.31
CA HIS A 144 -11.65 -19.89 -45.04
C HIS A 144 -12.15 -21.01 -44.11
N GLU A 145 -11.68 -21.02 -42.86
CA GLU A 145 -12.05 -21.98 -41.83
C GLU A 145 -13.25 -21.51 -41.01
N GLU A 146 -13.97 -20.47 -41.46
CA GLU A 146 -15.11 -19.88 -40.74
C GLU A 146 -14.75 -19.42 -39.33
N THR A 147 -13.60 -18.75 -39.22
CA THR A 147 -13.09 -18.22 -37.95
C THR A 147 -12.57 -16.80 -38.10
N PHE A 148 -12.53 -16.07 -36.99
CA PHE A 148 -11.75 -14.84 -36.83
C PHE A 148 -11.00 -14.90 -35.50
N GLU A 149 -9.71 -14.55 -35.51
CA GLU A 149 -8.89 -14.53 -34.30
C GLU A 149 -8.25 -13.16 -34.12
N THR A 150 -8.28 -12.64 -32.90
CA THR A 150 -7.55 -11.41 -32.55
C THR A 150 -6.05 -11.72 -32.40
N PRO A 151 -5.17 -10.70 -32.51
CA PRO A 151 -3.84 -10.79 -31.93
C PRO A 151 -3.89 -11.13 -30.43
N LEU A 152 -2.78 -11.62 -29.89
CA LEU A 152 -2.62 -11.76 -28.44
C LEU A 152 -2.65 -10.37 -27.78
N PHE A 153 -3.34 -10.29 -26.64
CA PHE A 153 -3.39 -9.11 -25.78
C PHE A 153 -3.34 -9.56 -24.31
N VAL A 154 -3.41 -8.61 -23.37
CA VAL A 154 -3.48 -8.86 -21.93
C VAL A 154 -4.60 -8.04 -21.30
N LEU A 155 -5.20 -8.55 -20.24
CA LEU A 155 -6.11 -7.75 -19.39
C LEU A 155 -5.28 -6.97 -18.36
N ASN A 156 -5.56 -5.68 -18.23
CA ASN A 156 -4.81 -4.80 -17.33
C ASN A 156 -5.01 -5.22 -15.85
N PRO A 157 -3.95 -5.50 -15.06
CA PRO A 157 -4.07 -5.87 -13.65
C PRO A 157 -4.79 -4.84 -12.76
N ASN A 158 -4.80 -3.56 -13.15
CA ASN A 158 -5.55 -2.51 -12.44
C ASN A 158 -7.07 -2.62 -12.62
N TRP A 159 -7.55 -3.51 -13.49
CA TRP A 159 -8.99 -3.78 -13.66
C TRP A 159 -9.54 -4.80 -12.66
N TYR A 160 -8.71 -5.39 -11.80
CA TYR A 160 -9.20 -6.23 -10.71
C TYR A 160 -9.82 -5.36 -9.60
N SER A 161 -10.97 -5.81 -9.07
CA SER A 161 -11.73 -5.07 -8.06
C SER A 161 -11.54 -5.67 -6.67
N ASP A 162 -10.92 -4.90 -5.78
CA ASP A 162 -10.69 -5.27 -4.37
C ASP A 162 -11.90 -5.06 -3.45
N ASP A 163 -12.96 -4.38 -3.92
CA ASP A 163 -14.11 -3.97 -3.09
C ASP A 163 -14.73 -5.15 -2.31
N PHE A 164 -14.75 -6.33 -2.92
CA PHE A 164 -15.40 -7.52 -2.38
C PHE A 164 -14.43 -8.51 -1.72
N GLU A 165 -13.16 -8.14 -1.52
CA GLU A 165 -12.23 -8.98 -0.77
C GLU A 165 -12.54 -8.94 0.74
N GLU A 166 -12.77 -10.09 1.36
CA GLU A 166 -13.01 -10.21 2.79
C GLU A 166 -11.85 -10.92 3.47
N TYR A 167 -11.35 -10.35 4.57
CA TYR A 167 -10.30 -10.96 5.37
C TYR A 167 -10.89 -11.87 6.45
N ASP A 168 -10.49 -13.13 6.43
CA ASP A 168 -10.78 -14.12 7.46
C ASP A 168 -9.69 -14.05 8.54
N TYR A 169 -10.05 -13.48 9.69
CA TYR A 169 -9.14 -13.28 10.82
C TYR A 169 -8.71 -14.57 11.50
N ALA A 170 -9.55 -15.60 11.48
CA ALA A 170 -9.25 -16.88 12.11
C ALA A 170 -8.27 -17.70 11.26
N LEU A 171 -8.46 -17.66 9.93
CA LEU A 171 -7.61 -18.39 8.99
C LEU A 171 -6.39 -17.58 8.51
N HIS A 172 -6.40 -16.26 8.71
CA HIS A 172 -5.47 -15.32 8.10
C HIS A 172 -5.44 -15.46 6.57
N GLU A 173 -6.63 -15.48 5.95
CA GLU A 173 -6.82 -15.65 4.51
C GLU A 173 -7.73 -14.55 3.95
N THR A 174 -7.41 -14.05 2.76
CA THR A 174 -8.30 -13.15 2.03
C THR A 174 -9.14 -13.94 1.05
N LYS A 175 -10.45 -13.72 1.05
CA LYS A 175 -11.43 -14.44 0.23
C LYS A 175 -12.20 -13.46 -0.64
N ILE A 176 -12.71 -13.95 -1.77
CA ILE A 176 -13.63 -13.23 -2.65
C ILE A 176 -14.58 -14.25 -3.26
N ASN A 177 -15.86 -13.89 -3.41
CA ASN A 177 -16.80 -14.77 -4.08
C ASN A 177 -16.54 -14.76 -5.60
N GLU A 178 -16.54 -15.93 -6.24
CA GLU A 178 -16.36 -16.05 -7.70
C GLU A 178 -17.45 -15.31 -8.50
N GLU A 179 -18.62 -15.10 -7.91
CA GLU A 179 -19.68 -14.28 -8.51
C GLU A 179 -19.39 -12.77 -8.47
N GLU A 180 -18.44 -12.31 -7.66
CA GLU A 180 -18.06 -10.91 -7.51
C GLU A 180 -16.90 -10.50 -8.41
N LEU A 181 -16.24 -11.48 -9.03
CA LEU A 181 -15.19 -11.24 -10.01
C LEU A 181 -15.74 -10.50 -11.24
N ASN A 182 -14.90 -9.64 -11.80
CA ASN A 182 -15.19 -8.96 -13.05
C ASN A 182 -15.28 -9.96 -14.21
N GLU A 183 -16.22 -9.73 -15.11
CA GLU A 183 -16.49 -10.59 -16.25
C GLU A 183 -16.05 -9.92 -17.55
N PHE A 184 -15.44 -10.69 -18.44
CA PHE A 184 -15.04 -10.24 -19.77
C PHE A 184 -15.70 -11.08 -20.87
N PHE A 185 -16.15 -10.38 -21.92
CA PHE A 185 -16.85 -10.94 -23.07
C PHE A 185 -16.57 -10.09 -24.31
N ALA A 186 -17.02 -10.52 -25.47
CA ALA A 186 -16.82 -9.81 -26.73
C ALA A 186 -18.15 -9.36 -27.31
N LYS A 187 -18.20 -8.11 -27.79
CA LYS A 187 -19.23 -7.63 -28.71
C LYS A 187 -18.75 -7.87 -30.13
N ILE A 188 -19.47 -8.70 -30.86
CA ILE A 188 -19.19 -9.01 -32.26
C ILE A 188 -20.18 -8.26 -33.14
N ILE A 189 -19.67 -7.64 -34.21
CA ILE A 189 -20.49 -6.99 -35.24
C ILE A 189 -20.24 -7.72 -36.57
N LEU A 190 -21.27 -8.38 -37.08
CA LEU A 190 -21.28 -9.09 -38.37
C LEU A 190 -22.63 -8.82 -39.05
N ASP A 191 -22.64 -8.57 -40.37
CA ASP A 191 -23.85 -8.17 -41.11
C ASP A 191 -24.63 -6.99 -40.49
N ALA A 192 -23.90 -6.02 -39.91
CA ALA A 192 -24.46 -4.89 -39.16
C ALA A 192 -25.35 -5.29 -37.95
N LYS A 193 -25.23 -6.53 -37.47
CA LYS A 193 -25.88 -7.02 -36.25
C LYS A 193 -24.86 -7.20 -35.14
N ASN A 194 -25.25 -6.80 -33.93
CA ASN A 194 -24.46 -7.00 -32.73
C ASN A 194 -24.82 -8.32 -32.05
N VAL A 195 -23.83 -9.04 -31.54
CA VAL A 195 -24.01 -10.17 -30.63
C VAL A 195 -22.95 -10.14 -29.53
N PHE A 196 -23.33 -10.47 -28.30
CA PHE A 196 -22.45 -10.46 -27.13
C PHE A 196 -22.22 -11.89 -26.65
N LEU A 197 -20.98 -12.34 -26.71
CA LEU A 197 -20.58 -13.72 -26.40
C LEU A 197 -19.24 -13.77 -25.65
N PRO A 198 -19.02 -14.77 -24.78
CA PRO A 198 -19.99 -15.78 -24.34
C PRO A 198 -21.16 -15.19 -23.55
N PRO A 199 -22.30 -15.91 -23.44
CA PRO A 199 -23.41 -15.46 -22.61
C PRO A 199 -23.01 -15.40 -21.13
N THR A 200 -23.79 -14.68 -20.33
CA THR A 200 -23.64 -14.64 -18.86
C THR A 200 -23.56 -16.06 -18.29
N GLY A 201 -22.68 -16.29 -17.32
CA GLY A 201 -22.38 -17.64 -16.83
C GLY A 201 -21.52 -18.47 -17.78
N ASN A 202 -20.83 -17.87 -18.75
CA ASN A 202 -19.73 -18.50 -19.49
C ASN A 202 -18.56 -17.54 -19.74
N ARG A 203 -18.66 -16.33 -19.17
CA ARG A 203 -17.74 -15.23 -19.40
C ARG A 203 -16.41 -15.47 -18.72
N LEU A 204 -15.36 -14.85 -19.24
CA LEU A 204 -14.03 -14.97 -18.65
C LEU A 204 -14.00 -14.21 -17.31
N LYS A 205 -13.54 -14.88 -16.25
CA LYS A 205 -13.38 -14.31 -14.90
C LYS A 205 -11.91 -14.42 -14.45
N PRO A 206 -11.05 -13.45 -14.82
CA PRO A 206 -9.66 -13.45 -14.39
C PRO A 206 -9.53 -13.22 -12.88
N ILE A 207 -8.52 -13.85 -12.28
CA ILE A 207 -8.12 -13.66 -10.88
C ILE A 207 -6.72 -13.05 -10.78
N THR A 208 -6.29 -12.66 -9.57
CA THR A 208 -4.93 -12.19 -9.30
C THR A 208 -4.59 -12.35 -7.81
N TYR A 209 -3.46 -11.78 -7.39
CA TYR A 209 -3.10 -11.65 -5.97
C TYR A 209 -4.17 -10.87 -5.20
N LYS A 210 -4.63 -11.48 -4.10
CA LYS A 210 -5.54 -10.87 -3.13
C LYS A 210 -4.75 -10.16 -2.04
N ARG A 211 -5.20 -8.98 -1.62
CA ARG A 211 -4.49 -8.18 -0.62
C ARG A 211 -4.41 -8.93 0.72
N ASN A 212 -3.31 -8.81 1.44
CA ASN A 212 -3.21 -9.30 2.81
C ASN A 212 -3.88 -8.33 3.81
N TYR A 213 -3.81 -8.63 5.10
CA TYR A 213 -4.39 -7.79 6.15
C TYR A 213 -3.90 -6.32 6.12
N GLU A 214 -2.57 -6.12 6.09
CA GLU A 214 -1.95 -4.78 6.08
C GLU A 214 -2.45 -3.95 4.89
N GLU A 215 -2.52 -4.59 3.72
CA GLU A 215 -2.92 -3.98 2.45
C GLU A 215 -4.42 -3.67 2.37
N LEU A 216 -5.27 -4.50 2.98
CA LEU A 216 -6.72 -4.31 2.97
C LEU A 216 -7.17 -3.12 3.82
N ILE A 217 -6.45 -2.82 4.91
CA ILE A 217 -6.74 -1.66 5.75
C ILE A 217 -6.69 -0.36 4.94
N GLY A 218 -5.77 -0.28 3.97
CA GLY A 218 -5.65 0.88 3.08
C GLY A 218 -6.91 1.18 2.28
N LEU A 219 -7.73 0.17 2.01
CA LEU A 219 -8.99 0.31 1.27
C LEU A 219 -10.17 0.79 2.11
N PHE A 220 -10.00 0.96 3.43
CA PHE A 220 -11.07 1.49 4.27
C PHE A 220 -11.46 2.91 3.87
N LYS A 221 -12.77 3.16 3.88
CA LYS A 221 -13.36 4.46 3.56
C LYS A 221 -12.89 5.55 4.51
N THR A 222 -12.68 6.73 3.94
CA THR A 222 -12.30 7.93 4.69
C THR A 222 -13.44 8.47 5.57
N ASP A 223 -14.66 7.95 5.43
CA ASP A 223 -15.80 8.26 6.30
C ASP A 223 -15.73 7.58 7.68
N ASN A 224 -14.71 6.74 7.91
CA ASN A 224 -14.50 5.96 9.14
C ASN A 224 -15.57 4.88 9.42
N SER A 225 -16.35 4.48 8.43
CA SER A 225 -17.29 3.36 8.57
C SER A 225 -16.59 2.01 8.75
N GLY A 226 -15.31 1.91 8.38
CA GLY A 226 -14.57 0.64 8.29
C GLY A 226 -14.98 -0.22 7.09
N SER A 227 -15.92 0.25 6.25
CA SER A 227 -16.21 -0.39 4.96
C SER A 227 -15.12 -0.06 3.95
N LYS A 228 -14.97 -0.88 2.89
CA LYS A 228 -13.97 -0.66 1.83
C LYS A 228 -14.53 0.17 0.68
N ASP A 229 -13.65 0.86 -0.05
CA ASP A 229 -13.96 1.56 -1.30
C ASP A 229 -12.73 1.69 -2.19
N LEU A 230 -12.83 1.41 -3.49
CA LEU A 230 -11.70 1.53 -4.41
C LEU A 230 -11.17 2.95 -4.65
N LEU A 231 -11.99 4.00 -4.47
CA LEU A 231 -11.60 5.38 -4.82
C LEU A 231 -11.39 6.24 -3.57
N THR A 232 -12.39 6.24 -2.69
CA THR A 232 -12.48 7.06 -1.48
C THR A 232 -11.97 6.30 -0.26
N ASN A 233 -10.67 5.98 -0.26
CA ASN A 233 -10.01 5.22 0.81
C ASN A 233 -8.77 5.92 1.37
N TYR A 234 -8.25 5.39 2.47
CA TYR A 234 -7.10 5.97 3.16
C TYR A 234 -5.78 5.82 2.41
N GLU A 235 -5.56 4.73 1.68
CA GLU A 235 -4.39 4.55 0.81
C GLU A 235 -4.31 5.71 -0.20
N ASN A 236 -5.38 5.95 -0.95
CA ASN A 236 -5.48 7.05 -1.91
C ASN A 236 -5.43 8.41 -1.23
N LEU A 237 -6.13 8.58 -0.10
CA LEU A 237 -6.12 9.85 0.65
C LEU A 237 -4.69 10.28 0.97
N TYR A 238 -3.85 9.40 1.52
CA TYR A 238 -2.51 9.79 1.97
C TYR A 238 -1.49 9.87 0.85
N ILE A 239 -1.65 9.10 -0.22
CA ILE A 239 -0.85 9.28 -1.44
C ILE A 239 -1.16 10.65 -2.06
N ASP A 240 -2.41 11.12 -1.98
CA ASP A 240 -2.87 12.36 -2.64
C ASP A 240 -2.96 13.57 -1.74
N LYS A 241 -2.82 13.38 -0.42
CA LYS A 241 -3.09 14.39 0.60
C LYS A 241 -2.40 15.71 0.33
N TYR A 242 -1.19 15.64 -0.20
CA TYR A 242 -0.33 16.77 -0.44
C TYR A 242 -0.09 17.03 -1.92
N ALA A 243 -0.87 16.46 -2.85
CA ALA A 243 -0.59 16.59 -4.29
C ALA A 243 -0.45 18.07 -4.70
N ASP A 244 -1.41 18.94 -4.40
CA ASP A 244 -1.35 20.37 -4.78
C ASP A 244 -0.13 21.12 -4.20
N GLU A 245 0.43 20.59 -3.12
CA GLU A 245 1.54 21.16 -2.36
C GLU A 245 2.87 20.50 -2.72
N ASN A 246 2.85 19.21 -3.09
CA ASN A 246 3.93 18.24 -3.18
C ASN A 246 3.49 16.96 -3.96
N GLU A 247 3.30 17.08 -5.29
CA GLU A 247 2.85 16.00 -6.21
C GLU A 247 3.77 14.77 -6.26
N ASP A 248 4.99 14.88 -5.73
CA ASP A 248 6.07 13.96 -6.07
C ASP A 248 5.83 12.50 -5.65
N ILE A 249 5.20 12.23 -4.49
CA ILE A 249 4.87 10.85 -4.08
C ILE A 249 3.77 10.25 -4.95
N LYS A 250 2.72 11.04 -5.21
CA LYS A 250 1.59 10.64 -6.06
C LYS A 250 2.08 10.25 -7.46
N ASP A 251 2.92 11.09 -8.06
CA ASP A 251 3.43 10.89 -9.41
C ASP A 251 4.31 9.64 -9.48
N ILE A 252 5.15 9.38 -8.47
CA ILE A 252 5.94 8.14 -8.41
C ILE A 252 5.05 6.89 -8.42
N VAL A 253 3.95 6.90 -7.65
CA VAL A 253 3.03 5.76 -7.58
C VAL A 253 2.30 5.58 -8.91
N ASP A 254 1.80 6.67 -9.50
CA ASP A 254 1.05 6.62 -10.76
C ASP A 254 1.93 6.22 -11.95
N ASP A 255 3.11 6.82 -12.08
CA ASP A 255 4.11 6.46 -13.10
C ASP A 255 4.54 4.99 -12.96
N PHE A 256 4.69 4.51 -11.72
CA PHE A 256 5.05 3.11 -11.48
C PHE A 256 3.91 2.16 -11.89
N SER A 257 2.66 2.53 -11.59
CA SER A 257 1.48 1.77 -11.99
C SER A 257 1.32 1.74 -13.50
N GLU A 258 1.40 2.89 -14.17
CA GLU A 258 1.29 3.00 -15.62
C GLU A 258 2.40 2.22 -16.33
N TRP A 259 3.64 2.36 -15.86
CA TRP A 259 4.78 1.66 -16.45
C TRP A 259 4.58 0.14 -16.43
N LEU A 260 4.15 -0.42 -15.29
CA LEU A 260 3.95 -1.87 -15.14
C LEU A 260 2.68 -2.38 -15.83
N CYS A 261 1.57 -1.67 -15.67
CA CYS A 261 0.24 -2.18 -16.02
C CYS A 261 -0.24 -1.77 -17.42
N GLU A 262 0.38 -0.77 -18.06
CA GLU A 262 -0.04 -0.26 -19.37
C GLU A 262 1.07 -0.30 -20.42
N ASP A 263 2.24 0.27 -20.11
CA ASP A 263 3.30 0.52 -21.09
C ASP A 263 4.24 -0.68 -21.27
N HIS A 264 4.57 -1.39 -20.19
CA HIS A 264 5.55 -2.47 -20.18
C HIS A 264 4.95 -3.77 -19.64
N THR A 265 3.76 -4.13 -20.13
CA THR A 265 3.03 -5.33 -19.71
C THR A 265 3.78 -6.65 -19.97
N GLU A 266 4.86 -6.61 -20.74
CA GLU A 266 5.74 -7.76 -21.04
C GLU A 266 7.15 -7.63 -20.43
N ALA A 267 7.35 -6.68 -19.50
CA ALA A 267 8.65 -6.46 -18.86
C ALA A 267 9.21 -7.74 -18.21
N SER A 268 10.49 -7.97 -18.41
CA SER A 268 11.27 -8.98 -17.71
C SER A 268 11.40 -8.64 -16.22
N ILE A 269 11.72 -9.63 -15.40
CA ILE A 269 11.94 -9.42 -13.95
C ILE A 269 13.13 -8.48 -13.72
N GLU A 270 14.13 -8.50 -14.60
CA GLU A 270 15.29 -7.62 -14.56
C GLU A 270 14.90 -6.15 -14.81
N GLU A 271 14.06 -5.88 -15.80
CA GLU A 271 13.53 -4.53 -16.08
C GLU A 271 12.63 -4.05 -14.93
N ILE A 272 11.77 -4.93 -14.39
CA ILE A 272 10.95 -4.63 -13.22
C ILE A 272 11.84 -4.30 -12.01
N ASN A 273 12.90 -5.07 -11.76
CA ASN A 273 13.83 -4.79 -10.67
C ASN A 273 14.53 -3.44 -10.83
N ALA A 274 14.90 -3.06 -12.06
CA ALA A 274 15.46 -1.74 -12.34
C ALA A 274 14.44 -0.62 -12.01
N LYS A 275 13.19 -0.77 -12.48
CA LYS A 275 12.12 0.19 -12.18
C LYS A 275 11.81 0.27 -10.68
N VAL A 276 11.78 -0.87 -9.99
CA VAL A 276 11.63 -0.94 -8.52
C VAL A 276 12.74 -0.20 -7.83
N SER A 277 14.00 -0.45 -8.20
CA SER A 277 15.13 0.24 -7.57
C SER A 277 15.07 1.76 -7.76
N GLU A 278 14.63 2.22 -8.93
CA GLU A 278 14.45 3.64 -9.23
C GLU A 278 13.31 4.25 -8.41
N SER A 279 12.09 3.73 -8.56
CA SER A 279 10.89 4.31 -7.96
C SER A 279 10.88 4.19 -6.44
N ALA A 280 11.31 3.06 -5.87
CA ALA A 280 11.39 2.89 -4.42
C ALA A 280 12.48 3.78 -3.79
N GLY A 281 13.59 4.03 -4.50
CA GLY A 281 14.60 4.99 -4.07
C GLY A 281 14.07 6.42 -4.06
N LYS A 282 13.40 6.82 -5.15
CA LYS A 282 12.72 8.12 -5.24
C LYS A 282 11.70 8.32 -4.11
N LEU A 283 10.91 7.28 -3.76
CA LEU A 283 9.98 7.38 -2.63
C LEU A 283 10.68 7.79 -1.33
N TRP A 284 11.81 7.17 -0.99
CA TRP A 284 12.57 7.54 0.20
C TRP A 284 13.09 8.98 0.11
N ASP A 285 13.74 9.33 -1.00
CA ASP A 285 14.34 10.66 -1.20
C ASP A 285 13.29 11.77 -1.09
N TYR A 286 12.12 11.58 -1.68
CA TYR A 286 11.02 12.54 -1.61
C TYR A 286 10.33 12.58 -0.26
N ALA A 287 10.18 11.44 0.42
CA ALA A 287 9.69 11.43 1.80
C ALA A 287 10.62 12.20 2.73
N VAL A 288 11.94 12.08 2.58
CA VAL A 288 12.93 12.88 3.31
C VAL A 288 12.79 14.36 2.96
N LEU A 289 12.72 14.69 1.66
CA LEU A 289 12.63 16.08 1.18
C LEU A 289 11.37 16.77 1.72
N GLN A 290 10.25 16.05 1.75
CA GLN A 290 8.97 16.52 2.29
C GLN A 290 9.09 16.95 3.76
N HIS A 291 9.94 16.30 4.56
CA HIS A 291 10.14 16.63 5.98
C HIS A 291 11.07 17.84 6.20
N GLN A 292 11.38 18.59 5.15
CA GLN A 292 12.32 19.71 5.17
C GLN A 292 11.74 20.90 4.41
N ASP A 293 12.00 22.11 4.93
CA ASP A 293 11.79 23.33 4.14
C ASP A 293 12.70 23.27 2.90
N HIS A 294 12.12 23.44 1.71
CA HIS A 294 12.86 23.39 0.46
C HIS A 294 12.22 24.27 -0.61
N SER A 295 13.03 24.70 -1.58
CA SER A 295 12.55 25.44 -2.74
C SER A 295 12.48 24.52 -3.95
N MET A 296 11.37 24.58 -4.68
CA MET A 296 11.16 23.81 -5.90
C MET A 296 11.10 24.73 -7.11
N LYS A 297 11.87 24.40 -8.15
CA LYS A 297 11.90 25.15 -9.41
C LYS A 297 10.93 24.53 -10.41
N LEU A 298 9.81 25.21 -10.65
CA LEU A 298 8.82 24.85 -11.66
C LEU A 298 9.18 25.52 -12.98
N THR A 299 9.26 24.75 -14.05
CA THR A 299 9.47 25.29 -15.41
C THR A 299 8.23 25.01 -16.25
N THR A 300 7.46 26.06 -16.55
CA THR A 300 6.32 25.95 -17.46
C THR A 300 6.73 26.41 -18.85
N THR A 301 6.46 25.60 -19.87
CA THR A 301 6.72 25.97 -21.27
C THR A 301 5.40 26.35 -21.92
N ASN A 302 5.33 27.53 -22.52
CA ASN A 302 4.18 27.91 -23.32
C ASN A 302 4.19 27.11 -24.63
N ASN A 303 3.24 26.18 -24.78
CA ASN A 303 3.16 25.26 -25.93
C ASN A 303 3.00 25.97 -27.29
N LYS A 304 2.62 27.24 -27.33
CA LYS A 304 2.48 28.02 -28.59
C LYS A 304 3.70 28.86 -28.92
N THR A 305 4.40 29.39 -27.92
CA THR A 305 5.52 30.33 -28.12
C THR A 305 6.89 29.72 -27.80
N GLY A 306 6.92 28.54 -27.17
CA GLY A 306 8.16 27.89 -26.70
C GLY A 306 8.83 28.60 -25.52
N VAL A 307 8.28 29.72 -25.04
CA VAL A 307 8.83 30.49 -23.93
C VAL A 307 8.71 29.68 -22.63
N LYS A 308 9.86 29.50 -21.96
CA LYS A 308 9.93 28.89 -20.62
C LYS A 308 9.79 29.97 -19.56
N LYS A 309 8.85 29.78 -18.62
CA LYS A 309 8.72 30.56 -17.41
C LYS A 309 9.20 29.69 -16.25
N GLU A 310 10.18 30.19 -15.52
CA GLU A 310 10.67 29.56 -14.30
C GLU A 310 10.03 30.24 -13.09
N GLU A 311 9.55 29.44 -12.15
CA GLU A 311 8.95 29.89 -10.90
C GLU A 311 9.55 29.10 -9.75
N ILE A 312 10.00 29.79 -8.71
CA ILE A 312 10.51 29.16 -7.49
C ILE A 312 9.37 29.16 -6.48
N LYS A 313 8.93 27.96 -6.07
CA LYS A 313 7.91 27.77 -5.04
C LYS A 313 8.59 27.29 -3.77
N GLU A 314 8.50 28.07 -2.71
CA GLU A 314 8.94 27.66 -1.37
C GLU A 314 7.92 26.68 -0.78
N ARG A 315 8.41 25.54 -0.29
CA ARG A 315 7.60 24.49 0.34
C ARG A 315 8.03 24.34 1.79
N LYS A 316 7.05 24.34 2.69
CA LYS A 316 7.26 24.09 4.11
C LYS A 316 7.33 22.60 4.39
N ALA A 317 8.11 22.23 5.40
CA ALA A 317 8.19 20.86 5.88
C ALA A 317 6.79 20.32 6.26
N ILE A 318 6.49 19.12 5.78
CA ILE A 318 5.29 18.37 6.10
C ILE A 318 5.74 17.16 6.91
N LEU A 319 5.50 17.20 8.21
CA LEU A 319 5.89 16.14 9.14
C LEU A 319 4.80 15.08 9.21
N ASP A 320 4.71 14.24 8.17
CA ASP A 320 3.72 13.17 8.02
C ASP A 320 4.38 11.96 7.32
N ASP A 321 4.43 10.81 7.98
CA ASP A 321 5.04 9.57 7.49
C ASP A 321 4.07 8.69 6.68
N ARG A 322 2.77 8.98 6.74
CA ARG A 322 1.71 8.17 6.12
C ARG A 322 1.78 8.18 4.58
N PRO A 323 2.12 9.28 3.88
CA PRO A 323 2.29 9.25 2.42
C PRO A 323 3.31 8.19 1.97
N LEU A 324 4.47 8.11 2.62
CA LEU A 324 5.48 7.09 2.32
C LEU A 324 4.94 5.69 2.62
N TYR A 325 4.31 5.48 3.78
CA TYR A 325 3.77 4.18 4.17
C TYR A 325 2.75 3.65 3.15
N TRP A 326 1.73 4.44 2.82
CA TRP A 326 0.65 4.01 1.93
C TRP A 326 1.10 3.87 0.47
N ALA A 327 2.00 4.75 -0.02
CA ALA A 327 2.59 4.61 -1.35
C ALA A 327 3.33 3.26 -1.50
N ARG A 328 4.06 2.86 -0.45
CA ARG A 328 4.80 1.59 -0.43
C ARG A 328 3.87 0.37 -0.47
N ILE A 329 2.77 0.42 0.28
CA ILE A 329 1.74 -0.63 0.27
C ILE A 329 1.11 -0.75 -1.13
N ALA A 330 0.65 0.37 -1.71
CA ALA A 330 0.04 0.39 -3.04
C ALA A 330 0.96 -0.16 -4.14
N MET A 331 2.22 0.28 -4.18
CA MET A 331 3.21 -0.16 -5.17
C MET A 331 3.56 -1.65 -5.02
N GLN A 332 3.61 -2.17 -3.79
CA GLN A 332 3.83 -3.60 -3.56
C GLN A 332 2.64 -4.45 -4.02
N VAL A 333 1.40 -4.00 -3.83
CA VAL A 333 0.22 -4.69 -4.38
C VAL A 333 0.30 -4.74 -5.91
N ILE A 334 0.68 -3.63 -6.56
CA ILE A 334 0.88 -3.58 -8.03
C ILE A 334 1.92 -4.62 -8.46
N LEU A 335 3.06 -4.73 -7.77
CA LEU A 335 4.09 -5.73 -8.07
C LEU A 335 3.59 -7.17 -7.94
N LYS A 336 2.87 -7.48 -6.86
CA LYS A 336 2.35 -8.83 -6.58
C LYS A 336 1.33 -9.28 -7.63
N ARG A 337 0.71 -8.35 -8.36
CA ARG A 337 -0.25 -8.63 -9.43
C ARG A 337 0.36 -8.84 -10.81
N GLN A 338 1.67 -8.66 -10.97
CA GLN A 338 2.30 -8.83 -12.27
C GLN A 338 2.38 -10.31 -12.65
N TYR A 339 1.86 -10.63 -13.85
CA TYR A 339 1.73 -12.01 -14.31
C TYR A 339 3.06 -12.76 -14.40
N VAL A 340 4.16 -12.06 -14.68
CA VAL A 340 5.50 -12.66 -14.72
C VAL A 340 5.88 -13.33 -13.39
N PHE A 341 5.46 -12.77 -12.25
CA PHE A 341 5.67 -13.37 -10.93
C PHE A 341 4.65 -14.47 -10.64
N ILE A 342 3.38 -14.26 -11.00
CA ILE A 342 2.33 -15.28 -10.85
C ILE A 342 2.72 -16.56 -11.61
N LYS A 343 3.21 -16.44 -12.85
CA LYS A 343 3.68 -17.54 -13.69
C LYS A 343 4.83 -18.30 -13.02
N GLU A 344 5.76 -17.60 -12.37
CA GLU A 344 6.87 -18.21 -11.63
C GLU A 344 6.37 -18.95 -10.37
N ILE A 345 5.48 -18.33 -9.59
CA ILE A 345 4.91 -18.92 -8.38
C ILE A 345 4.11 -20.19 -8.68
N LYS A 346 3.38 -20.24 -9.80
CA LYS A 346 2.67 -21.46 -10.25
C LYS A 346 3.59 -22.65 -10.54
N ALA A 347 4.89 -22.41 -10.75
CA ALA A 347 5.88 -23.46 -10.94
C ALA A 347 6.55 -23.90 -9.62
N LEU A 348 6.25 -23.23 -8.50
CA LEU A 348 6.76 -23.58 -7.17
C LEU A 348 5.93 -24.68 -6.50
N SER A 349 6.33 -25.08 -5.30
CA SER A 349 5.66 -26.13 -4.54
C SER A 349 4.19 -25.77 -4.24
N GLN A 350 3.34 -26.80 -4.03
CA GLN A 350 1.93 -26.57 -3.65
C GLN A 350 1.82 -25.66 -2.42
N LYS A 351 2.72 -25.82 -1.45
CA LYS A 351 2.76 -24.97 -0.26
C LYS A 351 3.01 -23.50 -0.61
N ASP A 352 3.97 -23.22 -1.49
CA ASP A 352 4.28 -21.85 -1.92
C ASP A 352 3.11 -21.22 -2.69
N GLN A 353 2.42 -22.02 -3.52
CA GLN A 353 1.20 -21.59 -4.19
C GLN A 353 0.08 -21.26 -3.20
N GLU A 354 -0.12 -22.10 -2.17
CA GLU A 354 -1.12 -21.85 -1.13
C GLU A 354 -0.79 -20.63 -0.28
N ASP A 355 0.48 -20.48 0.12
CA ASP A 355 0.93 -19.31 0.86
C ASP A 355 0.65 -18.04 0.06
N PHE A 356 0.89 -18.03 -1.26
CA PHE A 356 0.63 -16.86 -2.10
C PHE A 356 -0.85 -16.62 -2.42
N PHE A 357 -1.57 -17.61 -2.96
CA PHE A 357 -2.93 -17.41 -3.48
C PHE A 357 -4.02 -17.52 -2.42
N LYS A 358 -3.78 -18.17 -1.27
CA LYS A 358 -4.76 -18.30 -0.18
C LYS A 358 -4.45 -17.35 0.98
N LYS A 359 -3.19 -17.34 1.44
CA LYS A 359 -2.78 -16.59 2.64
C LYS A 359 -2.16 -15.23 2.33
N SER A 360 -1.97 -14.91 1.05
CA SER A 360 -1.35 -13.65 0.62
C SER A 360 0.08 -13.43 1.17
N ILE A 361 0.80 -14.52 1.46
CA ILE A 361 2.19 -14.57 1.93
C ILE A 361 3.11 -14.85 0.74
N ILE A 362 4.17 -14.05 0.60
CA ILE A 362 5.11 -14.19 -0.51
C ILE A 362 6.10 -15.32 -0.21
N PRO A 363 6.22 -16.35 -1.07
CA PRO A 363 7.17 -17.43 -0.86
C PRO A 363 8.61 -16.91 -0.91
N LYS A 364 9.41 -17.13 0.15
CA LYS A 364 10.79 -16.60 0.25
C LYS A 364 11.76 -17.15 -0.82
N SER A 365 11.41 -18.27 -1.45
CA SER A 365 12.13 -18.88 -2.57
C SER A 365 11.87 -18.19 -3.92
N SER A 366 10.75 -17.47 -4.05
CA SER A 366 10.30 -16.86 -5.30
C SER A 366 11.19 -15.70 -5.76
N LYS A 367 11.12 -15.39 -7.06
CA LYS A 367 11.74 -14.17 -7.59
C LYS A 367 11.03 -12.91 -7.10
N LEU A 368 9.71 -12.98 -6.90
CA LEU A 368 8.92 -11.89 -6.32
C LEU A 368 9.43 -11.48 -4.94
N TRP A 369 9.78 -12.45 -4.08
CA TRP A 369 10.39 -12.15 -2.78
C TRP A 369 11.64 -11.29 -2.91
N LYS A 370 12.53 -11.60 -3.86
CA LYS A 370 13.76 -10.81 -4.10
C LYS A 370 13.44 -9.39 -4.57
N THR A 371 12.45 -9.23 -5.44
CA THR A 371 11.97 -7.90 -5.88
C THR A 371 11.36 -7.10 -4.74
N ILE A 372 10.60 -7.74 -3.85
CA ILE A 372 10.02 -7.11 -2.65
C ILE A 372 11.12 -6.73 -1.66
N VAL A 373 12.11 -7.59 -1.43
CA VAL A 373 13.28 -7.25 -0.61
C VAL A 373 14.03 -6.04 -1.19
N LEU A 374 14.23 -5.97 -2.51
CA LEU A 374 14.83 -4.81 -3.17
C LEU A 374 13.98 -3.55 -2.95
N PHE A 375 12.66 -3.66 -3.06
CA PHE A 375 11.72 -2.56 -2.79
C PHE A 375 11.86 -2.06 -1.35
N GLU A 376 11.83 -2.96 -0.35
CA GLU A 376 12.01 -2.63 1.06
C GLU A 376 13.38 -1.99 1.30
N GLU A 377 14.45 -2.53 0.70
CA GLU A 377 15.81 -2.04 0.86
C GLU A 377 16.02 -0.61 0.38
N LYS A 378 15.26 -0.19 -0.63
CA LYS A 378 15.32 1.15 -1.23
C LYS A 378 14.36 2.12 -0.56
N SER A 379 13.11 1.71 -0.34
CA SER A 379 12.07 2.58 0.21
C SER A 379 12.16 2.83 1.72
N ARG A 380 12.96 2.04 2.45
CA ARG A 380 13.23 2.24 3.89
C ARG A 380 14.68 2.62 4.21
N ASN A 381 15.47 2.87 3.17
CA ASN A 381 16.88 3.26 3.29
C ASN A 381 17.82 2.23 3.95
N TYR A 382 17.55 0.94 3.78
CA TYR A 382 18.45 -0.10 4.29
C TYR A 382 19.81 -0.11 3.60
N THR A 383 19.84 0.27 2.32
CA THR A 383 21.06 0.27 1.49
C THR A 383 21.62 1.66 1.20
N GLY A 384 20.98 2.73 1.68
CA GLY A 384 21.43 4.12 1.48
C GLY A 384 22.06 4.76 2.73
N ILE A 385 22.45 3.94 3.71
CA ILE A 385 23.27 4.37 4.84
C ILE A 385 24.69 4.67 4.34
N ASP A 386 25.06 5.94 4.31
CA ASP A 386 26.37 6.40 3.86
C ASP A 386 26.96 7.44 4.83
N PHE A 387 28.04 7.07 5.51
CA PHE A 387 28.76 7.95 6.42
C PHE A 387 29.96 8.66 5.78
N SER A 388 30.13 8.58 4.45
CA SER A 388 31.21 9.29 3.73
C SER A 388 31.12 10.81 3.89
N LYS A 389 29.89 11.33 4.07
CA LYS A 389 29.59 12.76 4.27
C LYS A 389 29.74 13.23 5.73
N ALA A 390 30.19 12.36 6.63
CA ALA A 390 30.36 12.72 8.03
C ALA A 390 31.50 13.73 8.28
N ASP A 391 32.49 13.80 7.39
CA ASP A 391 33.70 14.62 7.58
C ASP A 391 34.33 14.39 8.97
N ASN A 392 34.49 15.43 9.79
CA ASN A 392 35.01 15.34 11.16
C ASN A 392 33.94 15.06 12.23
N LYS A 393 32.68 14.83 11.83
CA LYS A 393 31.55 14.57 12.72
C LYS A 393 31.51 13.10 13.15
N LYS A 394 30.98 12.88 14.35
CA LYS A 394 30.67 11.53 14.84
C LYS A 394 29.46 10.96 14.09
N LYS A 395 29.50 9.66 13.82
CA LYS A 395 28.51 8.93 13.02
C LYS A 395 27.44 8.35 13.94
N ILE A 396 26.20 8.79 13.81
CA ILE A 396 25.06 8.21 14.54
C ILE A 396 24.13 7.51 13.56
N LEU A 397 23.73 6.29 13.91
CA LEU A 397 22.63 5.58 13.27
C LEU A 397 21.37 5.69 14.14
N ILE A 398 20.27 6.17 13.58
CA ILE A 398 18.98 6.28 14.26
C ILE A 398 17.93 5.48 13.51
N THR A 399 17.12 4.69 14.22
CA THR A 399 16.03 3.91 13.60
C THR A 399 14.67 4.54 13.90
N GLY A 400 13.68 4.29 13.05
CA GLY A 400 12.26 4.56 13.31
C GLY A 400 11.39 3.35 12.94
N PHE A 401 10.07 3.48 13.06
CA PHE A 401 9.10 2.47 12.65
C PHE A 401 7.99 3.05 11.78
N ASP A 402 7.36 2.18 10.99
CA ASP A 402 6.13 2.51 10.26
C ASP A 402 4.94 2.81 11.19
N PRO A 403 3.90 3.47 10.65
CA PRO A 403 2.55 3.46 11.22
C PRO A 403 2.06 2.04 11.58
N PHE A 404 1.32 1.92 12.68
CA PHE A 404 0.79 0.66 13.20
C PHE A 404 -0.47 0.89 14.04
N VAL A 405 -1.18 -0.19 14.37
CA VAL A 405 -2.52 -0.18 15.01
C VAL A 405 -3.53 0.63 14.19
N LEU A 406 -3.64 0.32 12.89
CA LEU A 406 -4.38 1.14 11.94
C LEU A 406 -5.86 0.73 11.77
N ASN A 407 -6.25 -0.48 12.16
CA ASN A 407 -7.58 -1.00 11.87
C ASN A 407 -8.63 -0.52 12.90
N PRO A 408 -9.59 0.36 12.54
CA PRO A 408 -10.59 0.88 13.47
C PRO A 408 -11.58 -0.17 13.96
N GLN A 409 -11.74 -1.28 13.23
CA GLN A 409 -12.59 -2.39 13.64
C GLN A 409 -11.92 -3.27 14.71
N LYS A 410 -10.62 -3.05 14.98
CA LYS A 410 -9.81 -3.80 15.96
C LYS A 410 -9.11 -2.84 16.93
N ASP A 411 -9.85 -1.86 17.44
CA ASP A 411 -9.40 -0.86 18.40
C ASP A 411 -8.21 0.00 17.94
N GLY A 412 -7.98 0.08 16.62
CA GLY A 412 -6.96 0.91 16.02
C GLY A 412 -7.44 2.28 15.56
N ASN A 413 -6.51 3.05 15.02
CA ASN A 413 -6.74 4.37 14.47
C ASN A 413 -6.10 4.49 13.09
N ILE A 414 -6.93 4.49 12.04
CA ILE A 414 -6.48 4.61 10.65
C ILE A 414 -5.81 5.95 10.33
N LEU A 415 -6.01 6.96 11.18
CA LEU A 415 -5.32 8.23 11.09
C LEU A 415 -3.93 8.20 11.72
N GLN A 416 -3.55 7.12 12.40
CA GLN A 416 -2.30 7.06 13.17
C GLN A 416 -1.06 7.22 12.28
N SER A 417 -0.22 8.19 12.63
CA SER A 417 1.17 8.33 12.20
C SER A 417 2.09 7.66 13.23
N ASN A 418 3.36 7.43 12.88
CA ASN A 418 4.37 7.04 13.84
C ASN A 418 5.44 8.14 13.98
N PRO A 419 5.48 8.88 15.11
CA PRO A 419 6.48 9.92 15.33
C PRO A 419 7.93 9.45 15.18
N SER A 420 8.21 8.15 15.36
CA SER A 420 9.57 7.62 15.16
C SER A 420 9.96 7.52 13.69
N GLY A 421 8.99 7.27 12.79
CA GLY A 421 9.16 7.33 11.34
C GLY A 421 9.39 8.76 10.87
N ILE A 422 8.58 9.71 11.35
CA ILE A 422 8.76 11.16 11.10
C ILE A 422 10.15 11.61 11.55
N ASN A 423 10.59 11.17 12.74
CA ASN A 423 11.92 11.45 13.24
C ASN A 423 13.02 10.90 12.31
N ALA A 424 12.91 9.65 11.87
CA ALA A 424 13.89 9.05 10.96
C ALA A 424 14.00 9.82 9.64
N LEU A 425 12.87 10.22 9.03
CA LEU A 425 12.86 10.99 7.78
C LEU A 425 13.44 12.40 7.97
N THR A 426 13.12 13.05 9.08
CA THR A 426 13.55 14.43 9.36
C THR A 426 15.05 14.52 9.65
N LEU A 427 15.62 13.50 10.32
CA LEU A 427 17.03 13.50 10.74
C LEU A 427 18.00 12.91 9.69
N TYR A 428 17.49 12.26 8.64
CA TYR A 428 18.34 11.66 7.60
C TYR A 428 19.26 12.70 6.94
N ASN A 429 20.55 12.36 6.79
CA ASN A 429 21.57 13.23 6.20
C ASN A 429 21.73 14.59 6.89
N LYS A 430 21.36 14.71 8.17
CA LYS A 430 21.55 15.96 8.94
C LYS A 430 22.82 15.94 9.78
N ILE A 431 23.40 17.13 9.90
CA ILE A 431 24.41 17.43 10.91
C ILE A 431 23.70 18.13 12.07
N ILE A 432 23.76 17.55 13.27
CA ILE A 432 23.22 18.12 14.50
C ILE A 432 24.33 18.15 15.54
N GLY A 433 24.74 19.35 15.94
CA GLY A 433 25.90 19.53 16.81
C GLY A 433 27.17 18.91 16.20
N ASN A 434 27.73 17.91 16.87
CA ASN A 434 28.93 17.19 16.40
C ASN A 434 28.61 15.85 15.70
N TYR A 435 27.36 15.62 15.33
CA TYR A 435 26.91 14.33 14.82
C TYR A 435 26.42 14.45 13.38
N PHE A 436 26.81 13.51 12.53
CA PHE A 436 26.22 13.25 11.23
C PHE A 436 25.34 12.01 11.32
N ILE A 437 24.09 12.15 10.92
CA ILE A 437 23.05 11.16 11.17
C ILE A 437 22.67 10.43 9.90
N GLN A 438 22.61 9.10 9.99
CA GLN A 438 21.96 8.24 9.02
C GLN A 438 20.79 7.53 9.69
N THR A 439 19.75 7.22 8.91
CA THR A 439 18.51 6.66 9.45
C THR A 439 17.92 5.59 8.55
N PHE A 440 17.14 4.68 9.13
CA PHE A 440 16.27 3.77 8.39
C PHE A 440 14.99 3.50 9.19
N ILE A 441 13.94 3.04 8.51
CA ILE A 441 12.64 2.75 9.12
C ILE A 441 12.39 1.24 9.13
N CYS A 442 12.09 0.66 10.28
CA CYS A 442 11.68 -0.74 10.41
C CYS A 442 10.17 -0.94 10.14
N PRO A 443 9.77 -2.08 9.55
CA PRO A 443 8.38 -2.50 9.58
C PRO A 443 7.94 -2.88 10.99
N VAL A 444 6.64 -2.81 11.25
CA VAL A 444 6.02 -3.38 12.45
C VAL A 444 5.51 -4.78 12.11
N ARG A 445 6.43 -5.73 11.88
CA ARG A 445 6.13 -7.13 11.50
C ARG A 445 7.12 -8.12 12.11
N TYR A 446 6.63 -9.11 12.86
CA TYR A 446 7.49 -10.10 13.54
C TYR A 446 8.29 -10.96 12.56
N ALA A 447 7.68 -11.34 11.43
CA ALA A 447 8.29 -12.23 10.45
C ALA A 447 9.59 -11.66 9.83
N ASP A 448 9.67 -10.33 9.69
CA ASP A 448 10.87 -9.63 9.19
C ASP A 448 12.00 -9.69 10.22
N PHE A 449 11.70 -9.53 11.51
CA PHE A 449 12.67 -9.65 12.59
C PHE A 449 13.19 -11.08 12.73
N ASP A 450 12.36 -12.08 12.48
CA ASP A 450 12.78 -13.49 12.51
C ASP A 450 13.68 -13.87 11.34
N ARG A 451 13.29 -13.50 10.12
CA ARG A 451 14.05 -13.85 8.91
C ARG A 451 13.74 -12.88 7.78
N PHE A 452 14.74 -12.09 7.40
CA PHE A 452 14.69 -11.15 6.30
C PHE A 452 15.49 -11.63 5.09
N LYS A 453 16.82 -11.50 5.10
CA LYS A 453 17.71 -11.81 3.97
C LYS A 453 18.98 -12.51 4.46
N ASN A 454 19.54 -13.40 3.63
CA ASN A 454 20.76 -14.18 3.94
C ASN A 454 20.67 -14.96 5.26
N ASP A 455 19.49 -15.53 5.54
CA ASP A 455 19.17 -16.27 6.78
C ASP A 455 19.38 -15.49 8.08
N LYS A 456 19.42 -14.16 8.01
CA LYS A 456 19.43 -13.26 9.16
C LYS A 456 18.08 -12.63 9.40
N GLY A 457 17.79 -12.30 10.66
CA GLY A 457 16.74 -11.35 11.01
C GLY A 457 17.05 -9.96 10.46
N LEU A 458 16.02 -9.11 10.35
CA LEU A 458 16.18 -7.75 9.81
C LEU A 458 17.27 -6.95 10.54
N ILE A 459 17.27 -6.99 11.88
CA ILE A 459 18.19 -6.17 12.68
C ILE A 459 19.63 -6.65 12.51
N GLU A 460 19.86 -7.96 12.53
CA GLU A 460 21.17 -8.57 12.30
C GLU A 460 21.69 -8.26 10.89
N TYR A 461 20.83 -8.35 9.88
CA TYR A 461 21.19 -8.03 8.50
C TYR A 461 21.66 -6.58 8.34
N LEU A 462 20.95 -5.62 8.97
CA LEU A 462 21.23 -4.19 8.81
C LEU A 462 22.35 -3.68 9.72
N ILE A 463 22.40 -4.12 10.98
CA ILE A 463 23.26 -3.51 11.99
C ILE A 463 24.64 -4.16 12.05
N GLU A 464 24.75 -5.48 11.88
CA GLU A 464 26.05 -6.17 11.96
C GLU A 464 27.13 -5.56 11.06
N PRO A 465 26.85 -5.19 9.79
CA PRO A 465 27.86 -4.58 8.91
C PRO A 465 28.25 -3.15 9.33
N LEU A 466 27.37 -2.46 10.06
CA LEU A 466 27.53 -1.04 10.41
C LEU A 466 28.11 -0.83 11.81
N ILE A 467 27.99 -1.80 12.71
CA ILE A 467 28.22 -1.61 14.14
C ILE A 467 29.64 -1.12 14.50
N LYS A 468 30.65 -1.45 13.69
CA LYS A 468 32.03 -1.00 13.88
C LYS A 468 32.35 0.34 13.18
N ASN A 469 31.43 0.84 12.37
CA ASN A 469 31.60 2.02 11.52
C ASN A 469 30.84 3.25 12.04
N VAL A 470 30.16 3.12 13.19
CA VAL A 470 29.35 4.16 13.83
C VAL A 470 29.89 4.47 15.23
N ASP A 471 29.66 5.68 15.71
CA ASP A 471 30.01 6.12 17.06
C ASP A 471 28.85 5.95 18.05
N MET A 472 27.62 5.78 17.56
CA MET A 472 26.42 5.55 18.38
C MET A 472 25.28 4.95 17.57
N ILE A 473 24.45 4.12 18.22
CA ILE A 473 23.16 3.66 17.68
C ILE A 473 22.05 4.03 18.66
N ILE A 474 21.04 4.75 18.18
CA ILE A 474 19.83 5.08 18.96
C ILE A 474 18.64 4.45 18.25
N THR A 475 18.04 3.43 18.84
CA THR A 475 16.77 2.89 18.33
C THR A 475 15.64 3.73 18.89
N VAL A 476 14.67 4.12 18.05
CA VAL A 476 13.59 5.03 18.46
C VAL A 476 12.24 4.41 18.17
N SER A 477 11.33 4.48 19.13
CA SER A 477 9.95 4.02 19.02
C SER A 477 9.00 5.00 19.69
N GLN A 478 7.73 4.95 19.31
CA GLN A 478 6.67 5.68 20.02
C GLN A 478 6.40 5.03 21.39
N GLY A 479 6.39 5.84 22.44
CA GLY A 479 6.23 5.41 23.84
C GLY A 479 4.96 5.94 24.48
N ASP A 480 5.11 6.59 25.64
CA ASP A 480 4.00 7.04 26.48
C ASP A 480 3.59 8.51 26.24
N VAL A 481 2.40 8.86 26.73
CA VAL A 481 1.75 10.16 26.53
C VAL A 481 2.64 11.33 26.97
N PHE A 482 3.02 12.19 26.02
CA PHE A 482 3.77 13.44 26.28
C PHE A 482 5.05 13.27 27.13
N ARG A 483 5.77 12.16 26.98
CA ARG A 483 7.08 11.95 27.63
C ARG A 483 8.08 11.17 26.79
N PHE A 484 9.36 11.41 27.06
CA PHE A 484 10.47 10.62 26.59
C PHE A 484 10.92 9.65 27.67
N ASP A 485 11.27 8.44 27.25
CA ASP A 485 11.80 7.40 28.10
C ASP A 485 13.14 6.93 27.50
N VAL A 486 14.23 7.22 28.21
CA VAL A 486 15.52 6.56 27.95
C VAL A 486 15.42 5.18 28.59
N ASP A 487 15.17 4.17 27.78
CA ASP A 487 14.93 2.82 28.28
C ASP A 487 16.23 2.16 28.72
N ARG A 488 16.22 1.61 29.93
CA ARG A 488 17.40 1.02 30.54
C ARG A 488 17.59 -0.44 30.16
N PHE A 489 16.54 -1.26 30.25
CA PHE A 489 16.65 -2.72 30.14
C PHE A 489 15.81 -3.26 28.98
N PRO A 490 16.41 -3.68 27.85
CA PRO A 490 15.71 -4.56 26.92
C PRO A 490 15.71 -5.99 27.45
N CYS A 491 14.69 -6.76 27.08
CA CYS A 491 14.51 -8.13 27.50
C CYS A 491 14.44 -9.13 26.34
N LYS A 492 14.82 -10.37 26.61
CA LYS A 492 14.82 -11.47 25.64
C LYS A 492 13.40 -11.94 25.30
N ASN A 493 12.49 -11.86 26.27
CA ASN A 493 11.09 -12.21 26.06
C ASN A 493 10.48 -11.34 24.95
N ARG A 494 9.68 -11.98 24.10
CA ARG A 494 8.87 -11.35 23.06
C ARG A 494 7.41 -11.59 23.39
N GLY A 495 6.60 -10.55 23.29
CA GLY A 495 5.16 -10.58 23.48
C GLY A 495 4.53 -9.28 22.98
N GLY A 496 3.59 -8.73 23.76
CA GLY A 496 2.90 -7.48 23.45
C GLY A 496 1.61 -7.69 22.66
N PHE A 497 1.49 -7.02 21.51
CA PHE A 497 0.28 -6.91 20.69
C PHE A 497 0.42 -7.59 19.33
N ALA A 498 -0.62 -7.53 18.51
CA ALA A 498 -0.57 -7.95 17.12
C ALA A 498 0.28 -6.97 16.28
N ASP A 499 0.98 -7.47 15.27
CA ASP A 499 1.74 -6.68 14.31
C ASP A 499 0.86 -6.17 13.13
N ASN A 500 1.48 -5.53 12.13
CA ASN A 500 0.75 -5.01 10.97
C ASN A 500 0.15 -6.09 10.06
N MET A 501 0.43 -7.37 10.28
CA MET A 501 -0.24 -8.52 9.63
C MET A 501 -1.35 -9.12 10.51
N TYR A 502 -1.64 -8.48 11.65
CA TYR A 502 -2.50 -8.97 12.72
C TYR A 502 -1.98 -10.27 13.36
N TRP A 503 -0.67 -10.50 13.35
CA TRP A 503 -0.04 -11.66 13.98
C TRP A 503 0.49 -11.32 15.37
N GLY A 504 0.19 -12.17 16.36
CA GLY A 504 0.58 -11.96 17.75
C GLY A 504 -0.63 -12.08 18.69
N ASN A 505 -0.67 -11.23 19.72
CA ASN A 505 -1.77 -11.18 20.68
C ASN A 505 -2.77 -10.08 20.31
N SER A 506 -4.04 -10.44 20.15
CA SER A 506 -5.12 -9.50 19.85
C SER A 506 -6.35 -9.74 20.73
N SER A 507 -7.35 -8.86 20.62
CA SER A 507 -8.64 -9.04 21.29
C SER A 507 -9.41 -10.27 20.80
N GLU A 508 -9.06 -10.81 19.63
CA GLU A 508 -9.79 -11.91 18.98
C GLU A 508 -9.04 -13.24 19.00
N SER A 509 -7.71 -13.22 19.14
CA SER A 509 -6.90 -14.44 19.22
C SER A 509 -5.48 -14.18 19.71
N TYR A 510 -4.88 -15.18 20.36
CA TYR A 510 -3.47 -15.20 20.73
C TYR A 510 -2.74 -16.24 19.87
N ASN A 511 -1.70 -15.82 19.14
CA ASN A 511 -0.90 -16.69 18.29
C ASN A 511 0.55 -16.78 18.77
N GLU A 512 0.82 -17.76 19.64
CA GLU A 512 2.13 -17.97 20.27
C GLU A 512 3.29 -18.18 19.29
N LYS A 513 3.01 -18.65 18.07
CA LYS A 513 4.02 -18.94 17.05
C LYS A 513 4.81 -17.68 16.67
N TYR A 514 4.24 -16.49 16.81
CA TYR A 514 4.91 -15.23 16.48
C TYR A 514 5.69 -14.64 17.66
N PHE A 515 5.56 -15.23 18.85
CA PHE A 515 6.30 -14.85 20.07
C PHE A 515 7.54 -15.70 20.32
N ASN A 516 8.11 -16.28 19.24
CA ASN A 516 9.37 -17.02 19.31
C ASN A 516 10.51 -16.10 19.75
N GLN A 517 11.25 -16.52 20.77
CA GLN A 517 12.42 -15.80 21.26
C GLN A 517 13.68 -16.26 20.54
N LEU A 518 14.72 -15.42 20.55
CA LEU A 518 16.04 -15.85 20.11
C LEU A 518 16.56 -16.98 21.00
N ASN A 519 17.15 -18.01 20.39
CA ASN A 519 17.71 -19.14 21.15
C ASN A 519 18.87 -18.69 22.06
N GLU A 520 19.69 -17.76 21.57
CA GLU A 520 20.88 -17.26 22.24
C GLU A 520 20.69 -15.87 22.87
N GLY A 521 21.63 -15.47 23.72
CA GLY A 521 21.63 -14.18 24.39
C GLY A 521 21.13 -14.23 25.85
N LYS A 522 21.46 -13.17 26.57
CA LYS A 522 21.12 -12.93 27.99
C LYS A 522 19.65 -12.57 28.17
N GLU A 523 19.09 -12.78 29.35
CA GLU A 523 17.68 -12.45 29.65
C GLU A 523 17.41 -10.94 29.54
N PHE A 524 18.36 -10.14 29.97
CA PHE A 524 18.33 -8.68 29.82
C PHE A 524 19.66 -8.17 29.25
N TYR A 525 19.66 -6.98 28.68
CA TYR A 525 20.88 -6.17 28.53
C TYR A 525 20.68 -4.83 29.25
N GLU A 526 21.63 -3.92 29.10
CA GLU A 526 21.51 -2.56 29.65
C GLU A 526 21.93 -1.53 28.59
N THR A 527 21.23 -0.40 28.60
CA THR A 527 21.57 0.78 27.81
C THR A 527 22.98 1.26 28.14
N THR A 528 23.68 1.70 27.11
CA THR A 528 25.00 2.34 27.21
C THR A 528 24.97 3.77 26.67
N LEU A 529 23.78 4.27 26.31
CA LEU A 529 23.63 5.69 26.00
C LEU A 529 24.06 6.52 27.22
N PRO A 530 24.62 7.72 27.00
CA PRO A 530 24.98 8.62 28.08
C PRO A 530 23.73 9.28 28.69
N TYR A 531 22.82 8.45 29.24
CA TYR A 531 21.51 8.85 29.76
C TYR A 531 21.60 9.96 30.82
N LYS A 532 22.72 10.06 31.56
CA LYS A 532 22.97 11.14 32.52
C LYS A 532 23.06 12.54 31.90
N LYS A 533 23.37 12.62 30.60
CA LYS A 533 23.35 13.89 29.85
C LYS A 533 21.97 14.22 29.29
N ILE A 534 21.13 13.20 29.12
CA ILE A 534 19.81 13.30 28.49
C ILE A 534 18.74 13.59 29.55
N VAL A 535 18.73 12.82 30.64
CA VAL A 535 17.70 12.84 31.68
C VAL A 535 18.01 13.91 32.72
N PRO A 536 17.11 14.90 32.94
CA PRO A 536 17.32 15.93 33.95
C PRO A 536 17.17 15.35 35.37
N ASN A 537 17.78 16.01 36.36
CA ASN A 537 17.57 15.66 37.78
C ASN A 537 16.11 15.84 38.22
N LYS A 538 15.41 16.80 37.61
CA LYS A 538 14.01 17.13 37.86
C LYS A 538 13.40 17.70 36.59
N ASN A 539 12.22 17.24 36.21
CA ASN A 539 11.50 17.78 35.07
C ASN A 539 10.91 19.14 35.42
N ASN A 540 10.89 20.09 34.47
CA ASN A 540 10.26 21.37 34.70
C ASN A 540 8.75 21.26 34.42
N ILE A 541 7.93 21.79 35.32
CA ILE A 541 6.47 21.72 35.22
C ILE A 541 5.93 22.41 33.95
N THR A 542 6.68 23.37 33.41
CA THR A 542 6.33 24.11 32.19
C THR A 542 6.75 23.41 30.89
N ASP A 543 7.56 22.36 30.97
CA ASP A 543 7.98 21.61 29.78
C ASP A 543 6.80 20.83 29.19
N VAL A 544 6.69 20.89 27.86
CA VAL A 544 5.69 20.11 27.12
C VAL A 544 5.93 18.62 27.33
N PHE A 545 7.18 18.20 27.15
CA PHE A 545 7.61 16.81 27.26
C PHE A 545 8.52 16.65 28.47
N TRP A 546 8.24 15.63 29.26
CA TRP A 546 9.11 15.21 30.36
C TRP A 546 10.03 14.09 29.90
N ILE A 547 11.22 13.99 30.50
CA ILE A 547 12.24 13.00 30.14
C ILE A 547 12.56 12.17 31.38
N TYR A 548 12.51 10.86 31.22
CA TYR A 548 12.78 9.90 32.28
C TYR A 548 13.87 8.90 31.89
N LEU A 549 14.58 8.40 32.92
CA LEU A 549 15.29 7.14 32.80
C LEU A 549 14.30 6.03 33.16
N ASN A 550 13.76 5.36 32.16
CA ASN A 550 12.83 4.28 32.39
C ASN A 550 13.62 3.03 32.78
N GLN A 551 13.52 2.66 34.06
CA GLN A 551 14.23 1.53 34.65
C GLN A 551 13.31 0.33 34.87
N THR A 552 12.10 0.35 34.32
CA THR A 552 11.15 -0.73 34.57
C THR A 552 11.61 -2.02 33.93
N TYR A 553 11.22 -3.12 34.55
CA TYR A 553 11.35 -4.46 34.02
C TYR A 553 10.38 -5.36 34.78
N ASN A 554 9.91 -6.41 34.13
CA ASN A 554 9.17 -7.47 34.75
C ASN A 554 9.86 -8.81 34.48
N SER A 555 9.86 -9.68 35.47
CA SER A 555 10.41 -11.02 35.40
C SER A 555 9.50 -11.99 36.12
N TYR A 556 9.71 -13.29 35.91
CA TYR A 556 8.97 -14.33 36.64
C TYR A 556 9.22 -14.33 38.16
N HIS A 557 10.18 -13.54 38.67
CA HIS A 557 10.53 -13.44 40.08
C HIS A 557 10.34 -12.03 40.67
N GLY A 558 9.63 -11.16 39.96
CA GLY A 558 9.33 -9.78 40.38
C GLY A 558 9.98 -8.73 39.48
N GLY A 559 9.49 -7.50 39.58
CA GLY A 559 9.85 -6.41 38.70
C GLY A 559 9.80 -5.05 39.37
N ASP A 560 10.26 -4.03 38.65
CA ASP A 560 10.12 -2.63 39.01
C ASP A 560 9.24 -1.96 37.95
N ASN A 561 8.14 -1.34 38.37
CA ASN A 561 7.11 -0.81 37.47
C ASN A 561 6.96 0.72 37.53
N ASP A 562 7.77 1.42 38.32
CA ASP A 562 7.71 2.89 38.34
C ASP A 562 8.54 3.49 37.20
N LYS A 563 7.84 3.98 36.17
CA LYS A 563 8.41 4.68 35.01
C LYS A 563 8.65 6.18 35.25
N THR A 564 8.27 6.70 36.41
CA THR A 564 8.17 8.15 36.68
C THR A 564 9.16 8.68 37.71
N THR A 565 10.11 7.86 38.14
CA THR A 565 11.20 8.30 39.02
C THR A 565 12.02 9.41 38.35
N GLU A 566 12.11 10.59 38.96
CA GLU A 566 12.94 11.69 38.47
C GLU A 566 14.45 11.44 38.70
N GLY A 567 15.26 11.96 37.79
CA GLY A 567 16.71 11.85 37.85
C GLY A 567 17.25 10.50 37.37
N VAL A 568 18.47 10.20 37.81
CA VAL A 568 19.32 9.16 37.20
C VAL A 568 19.83 8.12 38.20
N ILE A 569 19.18 8.05 39.38
CA ILE A 569 19.54 7.10 40.44
C ILE A 569 19.16 5.70 40.00
N LEU A 570 20.13 4.79 39.97
CA LEU A 570 19.92 3.42 39.56
C LEU A 570 19.23 2.61 40.67
N ARG A 571 18.07 2.02 40.38
CA ARG A 571 17.26 1.28 41.36
C ARG A 571 17.62 -0.21 41.45
N SER A 572 17.89 -0.83 40.31
CA SER A 572 18.34 -2.23 40.21
C SER A 572 19.70 -2.36 39.52
N LYS A 573 20.42 -3.46 39.78
CA LYS A 573 21.68 -3.80 39.11
C LYS A 573 21.44 -4.86 38.04
N LEU A 574 22.01 -4.70 36.84
CA LEU A 574 21.86 -5.67 35.76
C LEU A 574 22.22 -7.10 36.17
N LEU A 575 23.28 -7.27 36.99
CA LEU A 575 23.73 -8.59 37.45
C LEU A 575 22.66 -9.37 38.23
N ASP A 576 21.77 -8.67 38.92
CA ASP A 576 20.69 -9.32 39.66
C ASP A 576 19.53 -9.72 38.73
N LEU A 577 19.25 -8.89 37.71
CA LEU A 577 18.28 -9.22 36.66
C LEU A 577 18.71 -10.43 35.83
N GLN A 578 20.02 -10.62 35.59
CA GLN A 578 20.54 -11.79 34.85
C GLN A 578 20.22 -13.14 35.50
N LYS A 579 19.88 -13.16 36.79
CA LYS A 579 19.49 -14.38 37.52
C LYS A 579 18.00 -14.69 37.35
N GLN A 580 17.23 -13.81 36.70
CA GLN A 580 15.79 -13.91 36.53
C GLN A 580 15.47 -14.22 35.07
N LYS A 581 14.36 -14.92 34.84
CA LYS A 581 13.81 -15.09 33.49
C LYS A 581 12.99 -13.86 33.12
N SER A 582 13.30 -13.27 31.97
CA SER A 582 12.66 -12.05 31.51
C SER A 582 11.17 -12.24 31.16
N TYR A 583 10.39 -11.19 31.38
CA TYR A 583 8.99 -11.09 30.94
C TYR A 583 8.76 -9.81 30.14
N GLU A 584 9.12 -8.65 30.69
CA GLU A 584 9.08 -7.35 29.99
C GLU A 584 10.32 -6.51 30.34
N GLY A 585 10.80 -5.73 29.38
CA GLY A 585 11.85 -4.74 29.58
C GLY A 585 11.26 -3.36 29.87
N SER A 586 12.13 -2.34 29.91
CA SER A 586 11.73 -0.94 30.07
C SER A 586 10.78 -0.50 28.95
N GLY A 587 11.09 -0.94 27.72
CA GLY A 587 10.25 -0.72 26.54
C GLY A 587 9.11 -1.73 26.34
N GLY A 588 8.79 -2.54 27.36
CA GLY A 588 7.82 -3.64 27.25
C GLY A 588 8.43 -4.91 26.64
N ASP A 589 7.63 -5.67 25.91
CA ASP A 589 7.99 -6.94 25.25
C ASP A 589 7.61 -6.99 23.75
N TYR A 590 7.11 -5.87 23.20
CA TYR A 590 6.73 -5.72 21.78
C TYR A 590 7.95 -5.46 20.86
N LEU A 591 7.72 -5.12 19.58
CA LEU A 591 8.77 -4.89 18.59
C LEU A 591 9.73 -3.73 18.92
N SER A 592 9.31 -2.76 19.74
CA SER A 592 10.20 -1.70 20.27
C SER A 592 11.26 -2.26 21.23
N ASN A 593 10.85 -3.14 22.15
CA ASN A 593 11.79 -3.92 22.96
C ASN A 593 12.68 -4.81 22.08
N GLU A 594 12.11 -5.45 21.07
CA GLU A 594 12.86 -6.40 20.26
C GLU A 594 14.02 -5.76 19.49
N ILE A 595 13.82 -4.60 18.85
CA ILE A 595 14.91 -3.88 18.18
C ILE A 595 15.99 -3.46 19.18
N PHE A 596 15.58 -3.00 20.37
CA PHE A 596 16.52 -2.62 21.43
C PHE A 596 17.34 -3.83 21.90
N TYR A 597 16.68 -4.96 22.16
CA TYR A 597 17.32 -6.19 22.60
C TYR A 597 18.34 -6.70 21.58
N ARG A 598 17.95 -6.80 20.30
CA ARG A 598 18.83 -7.29 19.24
C ARG A 598 20.04 -6.39 19.03
N VAL A 599 19.86 -5.06 19.02
CA VAL A 599 20.99 -4.12 18.94
C VAL A 599 21.91 -4.23 20.17
N ALA A 600 21.35 -4.37 21.38
CA ALA A 600 22.14 -4.52 22.60
C ALA A 600 22.93 -5.85 22.63
N LYS A 601 22.34 -6.94 22.12
CA LYS A 601 23.01 -8.23 21.91
C LYS A 601 24.17 -8.10 20.94
N LEU A 602 23.92 -7.57 19.72
CA LEU A 602 24.94 -7.36 18.69
C LEU A 602 26.09 -6.48 19.18
N ARG A 603 25.78 -5.38 19.88
CA ARG A 603 26.80 -4.54 20.54
C ARG A 603 27.65 -5.38 21.48
N THR A 604 27.02 -6.12 22.38
CA THR A 604 27.73 -6.90 23.40
C THR A 604 28.66 -7.95 22.78
N GLU A 605 28.26 -8.57 21.66
CA GLU A 605 29.00 -9.62 20.98
C GLU A 605 30.10 -9.09 20.04
N LEU A 606 29.85 -7.96 19.36
CA LEU A 606 30.71 -7.50 18.27
C LEU A 606 31.51 -6.23 18.59
N TYR A 607 30.99 -5.35 19.45
CA TYR A 607 31.63 -4.08 19.79
C TYR A 607 31.11 -3.48 21.10
N SER A 608 31.50 -4.08 22.23
CA SER A 608 30.89 -3.85 23.56
C SER A 608 31.04 -2.43 24.12
N THR A 609 31.94 -1.61 23.56
CA THR A 609 32.18 -0.22 23.97
C THR A 609 31.33 0.79 23.22
N LEU A 610 30.64 0.39 22.15
CA LEU A 610 29.77 1.27 21.37
C LEU A 610 28.57 1.72 22.21
N PRO A 611 28.32 3.03 22.36
CA PRO A 611 27.09 3.54 22.94
C PRO A 611 25.88 3.14 22.10
N THR A 612 25.04 2.28 22.65
CA THR A 612 23.71 1.95 22.13
C THR A 612 22.64 2.07 23.20
N GLY A 613 21.41 2.35 22.77
CA GLY A 613 20.24 2.31 23.62
C GLY A 613 18.96 2.64 22.86
N HIS A 614 17.86 2.71 23.60
CA HIS A 614 16.54 2.94 23.05
C HIS A 614 15.91 4.20 23.65
N LEU A 615 15.27 4.98 22.78
CA LEU A 615 14.53 6.18 23.15
C LEU A 615 13.08 5.98 22.74
N HIS A 616 12.22 5.78 23.73
CA HIS A 616 10.79 5.91 23.53
C HIS A 616 10.45 7.40 23.50
N ILE A 617 9.81 7.86 22.42
CA ILE A 617 9.41 9.25 22.23
C ILE A 617 7.91 9.44 22.46
N PRO A 618 7.46 10.65 22.83
CA PRO A 618 6.07 10.93 23.17
C PRO A 618 5.02 10.34 22.22
N LEU A 619 4.04 9.64 22.80
CA LEU A 619 2.73 9.44 22.18
C LEU A 619 1.98 10.76 22.19
N THR A 620 1.84 11.36 21.01
CA THR A 620 1.07 12.59 20.82
C THR A 620 -0.21 12.37 20.03
N GLN A 621 -0.41 11.15 19.52
CA GLN A 621 -1.57 10.77 18.72
C GLN A 621 -2.14 9.43 19.19
N PHE A 622 -3.46 9.34 19.34
CA PHE A 622 -4.17 8.12 19.73
C PHE A 622 -5.62 8.19 19.21
N GLY A 623 -6.35 7.08 19.14
CA GLY A 623 -7.66 6.98 18.46
C GLY A 623 -8.78 7.97 18.86
N SER A 624 -8.55 8.85 19.83
CA SER A 624 -9.43 9.98 20.17
C SER A 624 -8.64 11.15 20.73
N ASP A 625 -9.27 12.34 20.75
CA ASP A 625 -8.70 13.50 21.43
C ASP A 625 -8.80 13.31 22.95
N ILE A 626 -7.67 13.12 23.62
CA ILE A 626 -7.60 12.81 25.06
C ILE A 626 -6.79 13.90 25.77
N PRO A 627 -7.36 14.58 26.78
CA PRO A 627 -6.59 15.44 27.67
C PRO A 627 -5.44 14.67 28.30
N ALA A 628 -4.24 15.19 28.12
CA ALA A 628 -3.00 14.65 28.64
C ALA A 628 -2.48 15.52 29.79
N PRO A 629 -1.54 15.02 30.62
CA PRO A 629 -0.94 15.79 31.69
C PRO A 629 -0.43 17.15 31.22
N ARG A 630 -0.47 18.15 32.12
CA ARG A 630 0.04 19.52 31.89
C ARG A 630 -0.72 20.30 30.80
N GLY A 631 -2.01 20.02 30.61
CA GLY A 631 -2.87 20.74 29.67
C GLY A 631 -2.60 20.43 28.20
N ASN A 632 -1.87 19.34 27.93
CA ASN A 632 -1.66 18.82 26.59
C ASN A 632 -2.89 18.06 26.10
N ILE A 633 -2.96 17.80 24.80
CA ILE A 633 -4.00 16.98 24.19
C ILE A 633 -3.29 15.99 23.27
N VAL A 634 -3.52 14.70 23.50
CA VAL A 634 -3.26 13.67 22.49
C VAL A 634 -4.36 13.81 21.46
N THR A 635 -4.00 13.88 20.18
CA THR A 635 -4.95 14.15 19.11
C THR A 635 -5.30 12.86 18.36
N ARG A 636 -6.44 12.86 17.67
CA ARG A 636 -6.82 11.76 16.78
C ARG A 636 -5.95 11.67 15.52
N ASP A 637 -5.65 12.82 14.91
CA ASP A 637 -4.73 12.95 13.77
C ASP A 637 -3.35 13.47 14.26
N ILE A 638 -2.43 13.78 13.35
CA ILE A 638 -1.10 14.33 13.63
C ILE A 638 -1.21 15.50 14.61
N ASN A 639 -0.43 15.39 15.67
CA ASN A 639 -0.44 16.39 16.71
C ASN A 639 0.25 17.67 16.23
N PRO A 640 -0.36 18.86 16.43
CA PRO A 640 0.28 20.14 16.11
C PRO A 640 1.65 20.35 16.79
N LYS A 641 1.94 19.62 17.87
CA LYS A 641 3.22 19.67 18.59
C LYS A 641 4.31 18.77 18.00
N ILE A 642 4.09 18.13 16.85
CA ILE A 642 5.10 17.26 16.21
C ILE A 642 6.41 18.03 15.90
N ASN A 643 6.34 19.29 15.48
CA ASN A 643 7.52 20.14 15.29
C ASN A 643 8.31 20.32 16.60
N ILE A 644 7.61 20.58 17.72
CA ILE A 644 8.23 20.75 19.05
C ILE A 644 8.89 19.44 19.49
N LEU A 645 8.25 18.29 19.21
CA LEU A 645 8.80 16.97 19.49
C LEU A 645 10.13 16.76 18.75
N ILE A 646 10.18 17.05 17.46
CA ILE A 646 11.40 16.93 16.64
C ILE A 646 12.51 17.84 17.16
N GLU A 647 12.21 19.09 17.53
CA GLU A 647 13.22 19.98 18.11
C GLU A 647 13.76 19.47 19.45
N GLU A 648 12.93 18.88 20.30
CA GLU A 648 13.41 18.29 21.55
C GLU A 648 14.30 17.05 21.31
N ILE A 649 14.01 16.25 20.28
CA ILE A 649 14.91 15.15 19.87
C ILE A 649 16.28 15.70 19.42
N LYS A 650 16.30 16.77 18.62
CA LYS A 650 17.56 17.44 18.23
C LYS A 650 18.32 17.94 19.46
N ASN A 651 17.63 18.53 20.44
CA ASN A 651 18.22 18.97 21.70
C ASN A 651 18.83 17.81 22.50
N ILE A 652 18.15 16.66 22.56
CA ILE A 652 18.68 15.44 23.19
C ILE A 652 19.97 15.00 22.49
N ILE A 653 20.00 14.97 21.16
CA ILE A 653 21.19 14.60 20.38
C ILE A 653 22.36 15.55 20.65
N ILE A 654 22.11 16.86 20.78
CA ILE A 654 23.15 17.86 21.08
C ILE A 654 23.75 17.66 22.48
N LYS A 655 22.95 17.23 23.47
CA LYS A 655 23.39 17.03 24.87
C LYS A 655 24.33 15.83 25.02
N ILE A 656 24.20 14.81 24.16
CA ILE A 656 24.99 13.57 24.19
C ILE A 656 26.46 13.85 23.85
#